data_AF-A0A934CV52-F1
#
_entry.id   AF-A0A934CV52-F1
#
_cell.length_a   1.000
_cell.length_b   1.000
_cell.length_c   1.000
_cell.angle_alpha   90.00
_cell.angle_beta   90.00
_cell.angle_gamma   90.00
#
_symmetry.space_group_name_H-M   'P 1'
#
loop_
_entity.id
_entity.type
_entity.pdbx_description
1 polymer ?
#
loop_
_entity_poly.entity_id
_entity_poly.type
_entity_poly.pdbx_seq_one_letter_code
_entity_poly.pdbx_strand_id
1 'polypeptide(L)'
;MRTYVIFVLFLTLTLPGCALFSGAGRDKDAAEQETPTETAADAAANIDADTPAPAVVPVEDKIPSKTLKGHLKPVYSVAFSPDSRTVASIGADRNIILWNAATGEQIKTYTIPQVAFSGAFSPDGKIFAFGGRDRNVILGNAVTGEKIKTLTGHTHIVFSVAFSPDGKTLASGSADRSIILWNTATGQKIKTLSGHTNIVTSLTFSPDGRFLASGSRDRTVILWDFAKGENVRTFKDHTHIVDSVAFSPDGKLLASSSADRTIIIRSADTGEKVSALGEVKNIVNAIAFSPGGKFLAAGGWDRTVALWDVSTGKKIKTLTGHEAVVSTIAFSRDGTFIASAGEDRNVIIWDVSSVTEGEGSLVAEAKPETKPAQRPSPEKDIPTKMPVVAAPELFYEVKIEDTNGNGIFEGGETITVTVNIENKGKGAAQGVEILLSGNNTLITCLGNKSAVGNMEPGSKKKTPLKCTLPTRIKPETAQLTVELNEQRGYSPAEIKSFTAALKPAEIKETTQELSRLVDVDIVPSKIGGYKRENSYAVIVGISRYRDEIIPGVKYAEADAQMIAKYLENVGGVPKQNIKVLTNEKGTLGDLSSYFEEWLPKRVKKDSNVFIYYAGHGSPDTENNEAYLVPYDGHPDFKSRLYPLKRMYEALNKLPAEQVVVMLDSCFSGAGDRSVTKQGSRPISISIENPVLAGGKVSVLAASTGTQISSDYDKVKHGLFTYYLLKGMKGEADSDKNNVVALGELYDYLKENVPRTASIELNRDQTPVLLPDLAGDGHGNLEINRVK
;
A
#
# COMPACT_ATOMS: atom_id res chain seq x y z
N MET A 1 -7.05 27.39 22.96
CA MET A 1 -8.03 26.93 21.95
C MET A 1 -7.86 25.43 21.77
N ARG A 2 -8.90 24.66 22.09
CA ARG A 2 -8.94 23.19 22.05
C ARG A 2 -9.65 22.75 20.78
N THR A 3 -9.08 21.80 20.01
CA THR A 3 -9.89 20.89 19.19
C THR A 3 -9.30 19.48 19.20
N TYR A 4 -10.21 18.54 19.48
CA TYR A 4 -10.10 17.13 19.81
C TYR A 4 -9.49 16.21 18.74
N VAL A 5 -8.65 15.26 19.19
CA VAL A 5 -8.57 13.89 18.63
C VAL A 5 -9.00 12.93 19.74
N ILE A 6 -10.03 12.13 19.47
CA ILE A 6 -10.60 11.13 20.37
C ILE A 6 -9.69 9.91 20.39
N PHE A 7 -9.09 9.62 21.54
CA PHE A 7 -8.50 8.34 21.90
C PHE A 7 -9.47 7.60 22.84
N VAL A 8 -9.64 6.30 22.59
CA VAL A 8 -10.30 5.35 23.48
C VAL A 8 -9.30 4.96 24.57
N LEU A 9 -9.63 5.25 25.83
CA LEU A 9 -9.07 4.55 26.99
C LEU A 9 -10.13 4.58 28.11
N PHE A 10 -10.58 3.40 28.54
CA PHE A 10 -11.45 3.24 29.72
C PHE A 10 -10.58 3.25 30.98
N LEU A 11 -10.91 4.11 31.94
CA LEU A 11 -10.39 4.07 33.31
C LEU A 11 -11.56 3.76 34.25
N THR A 12 -11.59 2.57 34.82
CA THR A 12 -12.46 2.25 35.97
C THR A 12 -11.78 2.73 37.24
N LEU A 13 -12.39 3.73 37.89
CA LEU A 13 -12.03 4.22 39.21
C LEU A 13 -12.55 3.26 40.29
N THR A 14 -11.64 2.68 41.07
CA THR A 14 -11.91 2.25 42.45
C THR A 14 -10.95 3.00 43.37
N LEU A 15 -11.51 3.83 44.24
CA LEU A 15 -10.78 4.61 45.25
C LEU A 15 -10.26 3.69 46.39
N PRO A 16 -9.10 3.98 47.00
CA PRO A 16 -8.64 3.32 48.21
C PRO A 16 -9.14 4.05 49.47
N GLY A 17 -9.63 3.28 50.44
CA GLY A 17 -9.95 3.74 51.79
C GLY A 17 -8.75 3.57 52.74
N CYS A 18 -8.62 4.55 53.64
CA CYS A 18 -7.54 4.82 54.60
C CYS A 18 -7.20 3.73 55.65
N ALA A 19 -6.08 4.03 56.33
CA ALA A 19 -5.74 3.84 57.75
C ALA A 19 -4.99 2.55 58.14
N LEU A 20 -3.98 2.51 59.02
CA LEU A 20 -3.24 3.44 59.90
C LEU A 20 -2.07 2.61 60.53
N PHE A 21 -0.90 3.25 60.79
CA PHE A 21 0.10 3.01 61.89
C PHE A 21 0.71 1.60 62.08
N SER A 22 1.92 1.35 62.58
CA SER A 22 3.10 2.06 63.13
C SER A 22 4.16 0.95 63.32
N GLY A 23 5.45 1.11 63.05
CA GLY A 23 6.39 1.75 63.97
C GLY A 23 7.40 0.75 64.55
N ALA A 24 8.65 0.86 64.07
CA ALA A 24 9.95 0.72 64.75
C ALA A 24 10.34 -0.56 65.53
N GLY A 25 11.57 -1.06 65.26
CA GLY A 25 12.43 -1.58 66.33
C GLY A 25 13.48 -2.66 65.99
N ARG A 26 14.68 -2.23 65.57
CA ARG A 26 16.05 -2.67 65.95
C ARG A 26 16.47 -4.17 65.96
N ASP A 27 17.49 -4.44 65.12
CA ASP A 27 18.84 -4.97 65.44
C ASP A 27 18.99 -6.19 66.40
N LYS A 28 19.48 -7.35 65.90
CA LYS A 28 20.91 -7.71 65.76
C LYS A 28 21.15 -9.23 65.56
N ASP A 29 22.17 -9.52 64.74
CA ASP A 29 23.11 -10.67 64.73
C ASP A 29 22.55 -12.11 64.52
N ALA A 30 23.15 -13.05 63.78
CA ALA A 30 24.30 -13.12 62.87
C ALA A 30 24.33 -14.52 62.22
N ALA A 31 25.22 -14.67 61.23
CA ALA A 31 25.93 -15.89 60.78
C ALA A 31 25.46 -16.62 59.49
N GLU A 32 26.33 -16.42 58.48
CA GLU A 32 27.03 -17.44 57.67
C GLU A 32 26.41 -18.03 56.39
N GLN A 33 26.94 -17.48 55.29
CA GLN A 33 27.73 -18.13 54.23
C GLN A 33 27.09 -19.11 53.23
N GLU A 34 27.13 -18.61 51.98
CA GLU A 34 27.69 -19.22 50.76
C GLU A 34 26.89 -20.31 49.99
N THR A 35 26.35 -19.82 48.87
CA THR A 35 26.13 -20.45 47.55
C THR A 35 27.34 -21.26 47.06
N PRO A 36 27.24 -22.28 46.15
CA PRO A 36 26.84 -22.02 44.76
C PRO A 36 26.19 -23.14 43.92
N THR A 37 25.80 -22.69 42.72
CA THR A 37 25.49 -23.34 41.42
C THR A 37 26.19 -24.70 41.15
N GLU A 38 25.67 -25.64 40.35
CA GLU A 38 25.64 -25.64 38.87
C GLU A 38 25.06 -26.98 38.30
N THR A 39 24.44 -26.90 37.12
CA THR A 39 24.48 -27.85 35.97
C THR A 39 23.85 -29.26 35.96
N ALA A 40 23.49 -29.63 34.74
CA ALA A 40 22.71 -30.77 34.26
C ALA A 40 23.57 -31.97 33.80
N ALA A 41 22.98 -33.18 33.80
CA ALA A 41 22.83 -34.07 32.63
C ALA A 41 22.78 -35.58 33.01
N ASP A 42 21.89 -36.27 32.31
CA ASP A 42 21.87 -37.69 31.91
C ASP A 42 21.55 -38.87 32.86
N ALA A 43 20.43 -39.53 32.49
CA ALA A 43 20.17 -40.96 32.27
C ALA A 43 20.43 -41.97 33.43
N ALA A 44 19.58 -42.96 33.73
CA ALA A 44 18.60 -43.69 32.93
C ALA A 44 17.57 -44.44 33.82
N ALA A 45 16.41 -44.72 33.21
CA ALA A 45 15.55 -45.90 33.38
C ALA A 45 15.09 -46.33 34.79
N ASN A 46 13.80 -46.13 35.07
CA ASN A 46 12.94 -47.28 35.37
C ASN A 46 11.48 -47.00 35.01
N ILE A 47 10.88 -48.02 34.42
CA ILE A 47 9.56 -48.07 33.79
C ILE A 47 8.55 -48.35 34.89
N ASP A 48 7.48 -47.56 34.99
CA ASP A 48 6.26 -48.01 35.65
C ASP A 48 5.05 -47.66 34.78
N ALA A 49 4.29 -48.70 34.48
CA ALA A 49 3.20 -48.71 33.55
C ALA A 49 1.89 -48.54 34.32
N ASP A 50 1.35 -47.33 34.36
CA ASP A 50 -0.10 -47.14 34.40
C ASP A 50 -0.43 -45.67 34.04
N THR A 51 -0.88 -45.44 32.81
CA THR A 51 -1.47 -44.15 32.44
C THR A 51 -2.58 -44.43 31.42
N PRO A 52 -3.82 -44.00 31.69
CA PRO A 52 -4.93 -44.25 30.78
C PRO A 52 -4.65 -43.54 29.46
N ALA A 53 -4.95 -44.22 28.36
CA ALA A 53 -4.77 -43.68 27.02
C ALA A 53 -5.37 -42.26 26.93
N PRO A 54 -4.63 -41.27 26.42
CA PRO A 54 -5.17 -39.92 26.29
C PRO A 54 -6.39 -39.99 25.39
N ALA A 55 -7.51 -39.44 25.89
CA ALA A 55 -8.70 -39.24 25.09
C ALA A 55 -8.28 -38.53 23.79
N VAL A 56 -8.63 -39.14 22.66
CA VAL A 56 -8.47 -38.52 21.34
C VAL A 56 -9.27 -37.23 21.37
N VAL A 57 -8.59 -36.11 21.59
CA VAL A 57 -9.16 -34.78 21.41
C VAL A 57 -9.55 -34.72 19.93
N PRO A 58 -10.82 -34.54 19.58
CA PRO A 58 -11.21 -34.42 18.17
C PRO A 58 -10.41 -33.26 17.59
N VAL A 59 -9.67 -33.53 16.52
CA VAL A 59 -8.96 -32.52 15.74
C VAL A 59 -10.04 -31.50 15.32
N GLU A 60 -9.98 -30.28 15.84
CA GLU A 60 -10.88 -29.22 15.38
C GLU A 60 -10.65 -29.05 13.89
N ASP A 61 -11.68 -29.35 13.08
CA ASP A 61 -11.65 -29.14 11.63
C ASP A 61 -11.33 -27.67 11.35
N LYS A 62 -10.05 -27.39 11.07
CA LYS A 62 -9.58 -26.06 10.78
C LYS A 62 -10.10 -25.68 9.39
N ILE A 63 -10.90 -24.62 9.33
CA ILE A 63 -11.38 -24.08 8.07
C ILE A 63 -10.15 -23.66 7.23
N PRO A 64 -10.00 -24.16 5.99
CA PRO A 64 -8.88 -23.77 5.14
C PRO A 64 -8.86 -22.26 4.95
N SER A 65 -7.69 -21.66 5.10
CA SER A 65 -7.55 -20.21 4.96
C SER A 65 -6.24 -19.82 4.33
N LYS A 66 -6.26 -18.65 3.69
CA LYS A 66 -5.11 -18.06 3.02
C LYS A 66 -4.96 -16.60 3.41
N THR A 67 -3.82 -16.26 3.99
CA THR A 67 -3.48 -14.89 4.37
C THR A 67 -2.82 -14.18 3.20
N LEU A 68 -3.47 -13.14 2.68
CA LEU A 68 -2.98 -12.27 1.63
C LEU A 68 -2.26 -11.08 2.27
N LYS A 69 -0.97 -10.93 1.96
CA LYS A 69 -0.11 -9.87 2.49
C LYS A 69 0.25 -8.92 1.35
N GLY A 70 0.07 -7.62 1.59
CA GLY A 70 0.45 -6.58 0.62
C GLY A 70 0.14 -5.16 1.09
N HIS A 71 -0.83 -4.98 1.98
CA HIS A 71 -1.05 -3.68 2.61
C HIS A 71 0.04 -3.35 3.64
N LEU A 72 0.48 -2.10 3.65
CA LEU A 72 1.51 -1.60 4.57
C LEU A 72 0.91 -1.03 5.87
N LYS A 73 -0.40 -0.79 5.88
CA LYS A 73 -1.17 -0.23 7.00
C LYS A 73 -2.53 -0.94 7.13
N PRO A 74 -3.30 -0.73 8.22
CA PRO A 74 -4.60 -1.38 8.44
C PRO A 74 -5.51 -1.39 7.21
N VAL A 75 -6.18 -2.51 6.98
CA VAL A 75 -7.17 -2.64 5.91
C VAL A 75 -8.52 -2.18 6.45
N TYR A 76 -9.24 -1.33 5.73
CA TYR A 76 -10.53 -0.78 6.17
C TYR A 76 -11.73 -1.42 5.48
N SER A 77 -11.57 -1.92 4.26
CA SER A 77 -12.68 -2.46 3.48
C SER A 77 -12.23 -3.61 2.60
N VAL A 78 -13.06 -4.64 2.50
CA VAL A 78 -12.95 -5.72 1.52
C VAL A 78 -14.28 -5.93 0.82
N ALA A 79 -14.23 -6.27 -0.47
CA ALA A 79 -15.41 -6.58 -1.26
C ALA A 79 -15.07 -7.63 -2.32
N PHE A 80 -15.96 -8.59 -2.54
CA PHE A 80 -15.88 -9.49 -3.69
C PHE A 80 -16.44 -8.81 -4.95
N SER A 81 -15.86 -9.11 -6.10
CA SER A 81 -16.50 -8.87 -7.39
C SER A 81 -17.76 -9.73 -7.51
N PRO A 82 -18.75 -9.31 -8.33
CA PRO A 82 -20.02 -10.03 -8.45
C PRO A 82 -19.90 -11.49 -8.93
N ASP A 83 -18.80 -11.83 -9.61
CA ASP A 83 -18.49 -13.19 -10.08
C ASP A 83 -17.69 -14.03 -9.05
N SER A 84 -17.47 -13.52 -7.84
CA SER A 84 -16.67 -14.12 -6.76
C SER A 84 -15.18 -14.34 -7.06
N ARG A 85 -14.67 -13.95 -8.24
CA ARG A 85 -13.29 -14.29 -8.65
C ARG A 85 -12.24 -13.31 -8.14
N THR A 86 -12.64 -12.08 -7.86
CA THR A 86 -11.75 -11.00 -7.41
C THR A 86 -12.16 -10.53 -6.02
N VAL A 87 -11.19 -10.26 -5.17
CA VAL A 87 -11.37 -9.54 -3.91
C VAL A 87 -10.68 -8.19 -4.06
N ALA A 88 -11.38 -7.10 -3.80
CA ALA A 88 -10.78 -5.79 -3.61
C ALA A 88 -10.56 -5.54 -2.12
N SER A 89 -9.41 -5.01 -1.73
CA SER A 89 -9.14 -4.52 -0.38
C SER A 89 -8.62 -3.10 -0.40
N ILE A 90 -9.05 -2.28 0.55
CA ILE A 90 -8.65 -0.87 0.70
C ILE A 90 -7.93 -0.69 2.02
N GLY A 91 -6.71 -0.15 1.95
CA GLY A 91 -5.87 0.09 3.12
C GLY A 91 -5.67 1.55 3.47
N ALA A 92 -5.31 1.79 4.73
CA ALA A 92 -4.87 3.09 5.25
C ALA A 92 -3.56 3.58 4.60
N ASP A 93 -2.88 2.70 3.87
CA ASP A 93 -1.72 2.98 3.02
C ASP A 93 -2.09 3.66 1.70
N ARG A 94 -3.39 3.91 1.47
CA ARG A 94 -3.97 4.47 0.25
C ARG A 94 -3.87 3.51 -0.94
N ASN A 95 -3.65 2.23 -0.69
CA ASN A 95 -3.70 1.23 -1.74
C ASN A 95 -5.08 0.59 -1.80
N ILE A 96 -5.54 0.34 -3.02
CA ILE A 96 -6.62 -0.58 -3.34
C ILE A 96 -5.94 -1.76 -4.03
N ILE A 97 -5.98 -2.94 -3.42
CA ILE A 97 -5.36 -4.14 -3.96
C ILE A 97 -6.45 -5.09 -4.44
N LEU A 98 -6.34 -5.55 -5.69
CA LEU A 98 -7.18 -6.61 -6.25
C LEU A 98 -6.44 -7.94 -6.13
N TRP A 99 -7.14 -8.94 -5.62
CA TRP A 99 -6.64 -10.29 -5.39
C TRP A 99 -7.50 -11.29 -6.14
N ASN A 100 -6.88 -12.36 -6.63
CA ASN A 100 -7.63 -13.52 -7.10
C ASN A 100 -8.15 -14.28 -5.86
N ALA A 101 -9.46 -14.50 -5.78
CA ALA A 101 -10.09 -15.13 -4.63
C ALA A 101 -9.62 -16.58 -4.40
N ALA A 102 -9.40 -17.34 -5.48
CA ALA A 102 -9.01 -18.74 -5.41
C ALA A 102 -7.50 -18.91 -5.14
N THR A 103 -6.66 -18.20 -5.92
CA THR A 103 -5.21 -18.35 -5.79
C THR A 103 -4.63 -17.49 -4.67
N GLY A 104 -5.32 -16.43 -4.26
CA GLY A 104 -4.82 -15.43 -3.31
C GLY A 104 -3.73 -14.52 -3.89
N GLU A 105 -3.42 -14.65 -5.18
CA GLU A 105 -2.40 -13.84 -5.81
C GLU A 105 -2.91 -12.41 -6.00
N GLN A 106 -2.00 -11.45 -5.83
CA GLN A 106 -2.27 -10.06 -6.14
C GLN A 106 -2.40 -9.91 -7.66
N ILE A 107 -3.58 -9.49 -8.12
CA ILE A 107 -3.86 -9.16 -9.52
C ILE A 107 -3.28 -7.78 -9.84
N LYS A 108 -3.58 -6.78 -9.01
CA LYS A 108 -3.21 -5.39 -9.27
C LYS A 108 -3.29 -4.52 -8.02
N THR A 109 -2.53 -3.43 -8.00
CA THR A 109 -2.59 -2.41 -6.94
C THR A 109 -2.80 -1.03 -7.54
N TYR A 110 -3.71 -0.27 -6.94
CA TYR A 110 -3.99 1.12 -7.26
C TYR A 110 -3.67 1.99 -6.05
N THR A 111 -2.80 2.98 -6.22
CA THR A 111 -2.57 3.98 -5.17
C THR A 111 -3.46 5.19 -5.41
N ILE A 112 -4.31 5.50 -4.44
CA ILE A 112 -5.23 6.65 -4.49
C ILE A 112 -4.62 7.85 -3.74
N PRO A 113 -4.98 9.10 -4.09
CA PRO A 113 -4.35 10.29 -3.51
C PRO A 113 -4.57 10.41 -2.00
N GLN A 114 -5.73 9.96 -1.52
CA GLN A 114 -6.17 10.07 -0.13
C GLN A 114 -6.77 8.75 0.37
N VAL A 115 -6.77 8.55 1.68
CA VAL A 115 -7.27 7.32 2.32
C VAL A 115 -8.76 7.14 2.05
N ALA A 116 -9.15 5.96 1.54
CA ALA A 116 -10.54 5.52 1.46
C ALA A 116 -10.87 4.57 2.62
N PHE A 117 -12.12 4.62 3.10
CA PHE A 117 -12.60 3.80 4.21
C PHE A 117 -13.55 2.68 3.77
N SER A 118 -14.21 2.85 2.63
CA SER A 118 -15.17 1.89 2.09
C SER A 118 -15.06 1.84 0.58
N GLY A 119 -15.19 0.64 0.03
CA GLY A 119 -15.30 0.41 -1.40
C GLY A 119 -16.32 -0.68 -1.73
N ALA A 120 -16.88 -0.59 -2.94
CA ALA A 120 -17.87 -1.54 -3.44
C ALA A 120 -17.78 -1.69 -4.95
N PHE A 121 -18.01 -2.90 -5.45
CA PHE A 121 -18.25 -3.13 -6.88
C PHE A 121 -19.69 -2.79 -7.25
N SER A 122 -19.89 -2.28 -8.47
CA SER A 122 -21.22 -2.24 -9.07
C SER A 122 -21.74 -3.66 -9.31
N PRO A 123 -23.07 -3.88 -9.36
CA PRO A 123 -23.65 -5.21 -9.56
C PRO A 123 -23.21 -5.90 -10.87
N ASP A 124 -22.86 -5.12 -11.90
CA ASP A 124 -22.33 -5.63 -13.17
C ASP A 124 -20.79 -5.82 -13.17
N GLY A 125 -20.12 -5.48 -12.07
CA GLY A 125 -18.69 -5.64 -11.88
C GLY A 125 -17.82 -4.68 -12.68
N LYS A 126 -18.40 -3.69 -13.38
CA LYS A 126 -17.63 -2.79 -14.26
C LYS A 126 -17.07 -1.57 -13.54
N ILE A 127 -17.72 -1.13 -12.46
CA ILE A 127 -17.35 0.06 -11.71
C ILE A 127 -16.94 -0.38 -10.30
N PHE A 128 -15.85 0.19 -9.80
CA PHE A 128 -15.49 0.14 -8.40
C PHE A 128 -15.63 1.54 -7.81
N ALA A 129 -16.50 1.68 -6.80
CA ALA A 129 -16.69 2.92 -6.08
C ALA A 129 -15.92 2.90 -4.76
N PHE A 130 -15.33 4.03 -4.36
CA PHE A 130 -14.74 4.18 -3.03
C PHE A 130 -14.90 5.59 -2.48
N GLY A 131 -15.05 5.70 -1.16
CA GLY A 131 -15.23 6.96 -0.44
C GLY A 131 -14.21 7.12 0.69
N GLY A 132 -13.73 8.34 0.92
CA GLY A 132 -12.59 8.57 1.81
C GLY A 132 -12.47 9.93 2.49
N ARG A 133 -11.24 10.21 2.96
CA ARG A 133 -10.86 11.42 3.69
C ARG A 133 -10.97 12.71 2.88
N ASP A 134 -10.90 12.61 1.56
CA ASP A 134 -11.02 13.76 0.65
C ASP A 134 -12.46 14.29 0.52
N ARG A 135 -13.41 13.66 1.23
CA ARG A 135 -14.85 13.98 1.24
C ARG A 135 -15.56 13.64 -0.07
N ASN A 136 -14.85 13.00 -1.00
CA ASN A 136 -15.40 12.64 -2.30
C ASN A 136 -15.75 11.15 -2.31
N VAL A 137 -16.56 10.81 -3.31
CA VAL A 137 -16.70 9.43 -3.76
C VAL A 137 -16.11 9.34 -5.16
N ILE A 138 -15.28 8.35 -5.41
CA ILE A 138 -14.65 8.12 -6.70
C ILE A 138 -15.28 6.89 -7.34
N LEU A 139 -15.64 7.00 -8.61
CA LEU A 139 -16.01 5.87 -9.46
C LEU A 139 -14.82 5.56 -10.37
N GLY A 140 -14.29 4.35 -10.29
CA GLY A 140 -13.22 3.84 -11.15
C GLY A 140 -13.68 2.64 -11.97
N ASN A 141 -12.97 2.36 -13.06
CA ASN A 141 -13.15 1.11 -13.79
C ASN A 141 -12.63 -0.05 -12.94
N ALA A 142 -13.43 -1.08 -12.72
CA ALA A 142 -13.07 -2.21 -11.86
C ALA A 142 -11.88 -3.04 -12.38
N VAL A 143 -11.64 -3.04 -13.70
CA VAL A 143 -10.58 -3.81 -14.36
C VAL A 143 -9.31 -2.98 -14.54
N THR A 144 -9.44 -1.75 -15.05
CA THR A 144 -8.28 -0.89 -15.34
C THR A 144 -7.86 -0.05 -14.13
N GLY A 145 -8.77 0.19 -13.18
CA GLY A 145 -8.61 1.10 -12.03
C GLY A 145 -8.57 2.57 -12.41
N GLU A 146 -8.78 2.89 -13.68
CA GLU A 146 -8.80 4.27 -14.14
C GLU A 146 -10.02 4.98 -13.55
N LYS A 147 -9.77 6.20 -13.06
CA LYS A 147 -10.84 7.05 -12.53
C LYS A 147 -11.80 7.43 -13.64
N ILE A 148 -13.07 7.09 -13.47
CA ILE A 148 -14.16 7.48 -14.37
C ILE A 148 -14.73 8.82 -13.93
N LYS A 149 -15.10 8.97 -12.64
CA LYS A 149 -15.75 10.17 -12.10
C LYS A 149 -15.33 10.45 -10.66
N THR A 150 -15.39 11.74 -10.29
CA THR A 150 -15.34 12.22 -8.90
C THR A 150 -16.68 12.83 -8.55
N LEU A 151 -17.31 12.32 -7.49
CA LEU A 151 -18.60 12.78 -6.97
C LEU A 151 -18.32 13.70 -5.78
N THR A 152 -18.59 14.99 -5.95
CA THR A 152 -18.36 16.04 -4.95
C THR A 152 -19.69 16.47 -4.33
N GLY A 153 -19.73 16.62 -3.00
CA GLY A 153 -20.91 17.16 -2.33
C GLY A 153 -20.98 16.95 -0.81
N HIS A 154 -20.30 15.94 -0.28
CA HIS A 154 -20.16 15.81 1.17
C HIS A 154 -19.24 16.89 1.75
N THR A 155 -19.53 17.36 2.95
CA THR A 155 -18.71 18.39 3.64
C THR A 155 -17.69 17.78 4.60
N HIS A 156 -17.78 16.47 4.85
CA HIS A 156 -16.85 15.71 5.67
C HIS A 156 -16.54 14.31 5.08
N ILE A 157 -15.65 13.59 5.76
CA ILE A 157 -15.15 12.26 5.40
C ILE A 157 -16.31 11.30 5.06
N VAL A 158 -16.17 10.59 3.93
CA VAL A 158 -17.10 9.51 3.55
C VAL A 158 -16.63 8.20 4.18
N PHE A 159 -17.50 7.57 4.97
CA PHE A 159 -17.20 6.34 5.69
C PHE A 159 -17.76 5.09 5.02
N SER A 160 -18.85 5.21 4.25
CA SER A 160 -19.50 4.06 3.63
C SER A 160 -20.04 4.41 2.25
N VAL A 161 -19.94 3.47 1.31
CA VAL A 161 -20.56 3.53 -0.02
C VAL A 161 -21.28 2.22 -0.32
N ALA A 162 -22.42 2.30 -1.01
CA ALA A 162 -23.19 1.12 -1.43
C ALA A 162 -23.91 1.37 -2.76
N PHE A 163 -23.87 0.41 -3.68
CA PHE A 163 -24.66 0.47 -4.91
C PHE A 163 -26.08 -0.05 -4.68
N SER A 164 -27.06 0.54 -5.37
CA SER A 164 -28.38 -0.06 -5.52
C SER A 164 -28.28 -1.37 -6.30
N PRO A 165 -29.21 -2.33 -6.12
CA PRO A 165 -29.16 -3.63 -6.81
C PRO A 165 -29.18 -3.53 -8.34
N ASP A 166 -29.79 -2.47 -8.88
CA ASP A 166 -29.81 -2.17 -10.32
C ASP A 166 -28.56 -1.42 -10.83
N GLY A 167 -27.64 -1.05 -9.92
CA GLY A 167 -26.40 -0.34 -10.23
C GLY A 167 -26.58 1.12 -10.67
N LYS A 168 -27.80 1.65 -10.73
CA LYS A 168 -28.08 3.01 -11.24
C LYS A 168 -27.87 4.10 -10.20
N THR A 169 -27.88 3.73 -8.93
CA THR A 169 -27.69 4.65 -7.81
C THR A 169 -26.55 4.19 -6.92
N LEU A 170 -25.73 5.13 -6.46
CA LEU A 170 -24.79 4.91 -5.38
C LEU A 170 -25.23 5.73 -4.17
N ALA A 171 -25.26 5.14 -2.99
CA ALA A 171 -25.41 5.85 -1.73
C ALA A 171 -24.04 6.04 -1.06
N SER A 172 -23.82 7.20 -0.45
CA SER A 172 -22.64 7.48 0.36
C SER A 172 -23.00 8.08 1.71
N GLY A 173 -22.39 7.57 2.78
CA GLY A 173 -22.63 7.97 4.16
C GLY A 173 -21.40 8.65 4.74
N SER A 174 -21.60 9.79 5.40
CA SER A 174 -20.51 10.68 5.80
C SER A 174 -20.57 11.10 7.26
N ALA A 175 -19.42 11.58 7.74
CA ALA A 175 -19.31 12.28 9.01
C ALA A 175 -19.98 13.66 9.04
N ASP A 176 -20.45 14.17 7.90
CA ASP A 176 -21.38 15.29 7.86
C ASP A 176 -22.82 14.92 8.28
N ARG A 177 -23.03 13.66 8.70
CA ARG A 177 -24.27 13.09 9.23
C ARG A 177 -25.36 12.88 8.16
N SER A 178 -25.01 13.10 6.90
CA SER A 178 -25.91 12.93 5.77
C SER A 178 -25.58 11.68 4.97
N ILE A 179 -26.58 11.26 4.19
CA ILE A 179 -26.42 10.28 3.12
C ILE A 179 -26.69 11.01 1.81
N ILE A 180 -25.84 10.82 0.80
CA ILE A 180 -26.08 11.35 -0.54
C ILE A 180 -26.34 10.19 -1.50
N LEU A 181 -27.42 10.31 -2.28
CA LEU A 181 -27.74 9.43 -3.40
C LEU A 181 -27.22 10.04 -4.69
N TRP A 182 -26.46 9.29 -5.46
CA TRP A 182 -25.82 9.71 -6.70
C TRP A 182 -26.32 8.88 -7.86
N ASN A 183 -26.56 9.51 -9.00
CA ASN A 183 -26.76 8.79 -10.25
C ASN A 183 -25.40 8.30 -10.74
N THR A 184 -25.24 6.98 -10.92
CA THR A 184 -23.94 6.38 -11.26
C THR A 184 -23.48 6.72 -12.67
N ALA A 185 -24.42 6.84 -13.62
CA ALA A 185 -24.13 7.14 -15.01
C ALA A 185 -23.74 8.62 -15.20
N THR A 186 -24.48 9.56 -14.61
CA THR A 186 -24.22 10.99 -14.78
C THR A 186 -23.18 11.50 -13.78
N GLY A 187 -23.13 10.92 -12.58
CA GLY A 187 -22.37 11.40 -11.43
C GLY A 187 -23.08 12.53 -10.67
N GLN A 188 -24.33 12.85 -11.01
CA GLN A 188 -25.07 13.92 -10.37
C GLN A 188 -25.70 13.48 -9.04
N LYS A 189 -25.75 14.41 -8.09
CA LYS A 189 -26.50 14.25 -6.85
C LYS A 189 -28.00 14.16 -7.16
N ILE A 190 -28.63 13.06 -6.75
CA ILE A 190 -30.08 12.84 -6.83
C ILE A 190 -30.77 13.47 -5.62
N LYS A 191 -30.36 13.07 -4.42
CA LYS A 191 -30.99 13.49 -3.16
C LYS A 191 -30.00 13.44 -2.00
N THR A 192 -30.22 14.27 -0.99
CA THR A 192 -29.55 14.16 0.31
C THR A 192 -30.57 13.70 1.34
N LEU A 193 -30.29 12.61 2.05
CA LEU A 193 -31.09 12.11 3.16
C LEU A 193 -30.48 12.64 4.47
N SER A 194 -31.33 13.20 5.31
CA SER A 194 -30.96 13.77 6.61
C SER A 194 -31.86 13.19 7.69
N GLY A 195 -31.26 12.76 8.79
CA GLY A 195 -32.00 12.15 9.91
C GLY A 195 -31.09 11.62 11.01
N HIS A 196 -29.88 11.17 10.66
CA HIS A 196 -28.86 10.85 11.67
C HIS A 196 -28.34 12.13 12.35
N THR A 197 -28.03 12.01 13.63
CA THR A 197 -27.50 13.12 14.46
C THR A 197 -25.98 13.04 14.63
N ASN A 198 -25.34 11.98 14.12
CA ASN A 198 -23.91 11.75 14.15
C ASN A 198 -23.44 11.00 12.88
N ILE A 199 -22.14 10.71 12.79
CA ILE A 199 -21.48 10.08 11.64
C ILE A 199 -22.24 8.85 11.15
N VAL A 200 -22.56 8.78 9.85
CA VAL A 200 -23.09 7.58 9.21
C VAL A 200 -21.93 6.63 8.94
N THR A 201 -21.94 5.47 9.59
CA THR A 201 -20.83 4.51 9.61
C THR A 201 -20.97 3.41 8.57
N SER A 202 -22.21 3.02 8.25
CA SER A 202 -22.50 1.89 7.36
C SER A 202 -23.78 2.11 6.58
N LEU A 203 -23.82 1.64 5.34
CA LEU A 203 -24.94 1.70 4.40
C LEU A 203 -25.10 0.37 3.68
N THR A 204 -26.35 -0.02 3.46
CA THR A 204 -26.67 -1.18 2.61
C THR A 204 -28.05 -1.04 1.98
N PHE A 205 -28.17 -1.43 0.72
CA PHE A 205 -29.46 -1.50 0.02
C PHE A 205 -30.12 -2.85 0.28
N SER A 206 -31.44 -2.87 0.38
CA SER A 206 -32.18 -4.12 0.31
C SER A 206 -32.05 -4.73 -1.09
N PRO A 207 -32.01 -6.08 -1.23
CA PRO A 207 -31.86 -6.73 -2.54
C PRO A 207 -32.98 -6.41 -3.53
N ASP A 208 -34.19 -6.10 -3.04
CA ASP A 208 -35.33 -5.66 -3.84
C ASP A 208 -35.30 -4.16 -4.23
N GLY A 209 -34.29 -3.41 -3.74
CA GLY A 209 -34.11 -1.99 -3.98
C GLY A 209 -35.15 -1.08 -3.31
N ARG A 210 -36.03 -1.62 -2.45
CA ARG A 210 -37.10 -0.84 -1.80
C ARG A 210 -36.58 0.01 -0.65
N PHE A 211 -35.56 -0.48 0.05
CA PHE A 211 -35.03 0.16 1.24
C PHE A 211 -33.53 0.42 1.15
N LEU A 212 -33.11 1.46 1.85
CA LEU A 212 -31.72 1.67 2.25
C LEU A 212 -31.68 1.59 3.78
N ALA A 213 -30.73 0.84 4.35
CA ALA A 213 -30.47 0.86 5.78
C ALA A 213 -29.17 1.62 6.06
N SER A 214 -29.16 2.37 7.16
CA SER A 214 -27.98 3.09 7.62
C SER A 214 -27.72 2.90 9.11
N GLY A 215 -26.47 2.66 9.47
CA GLY A 215 -25.97 2.66 10.86
C GLY A 215 -25.20 3.94 11.17
N SER A 216 -25.20 4.36 12.44
CA SER A 216 -24.53 5.60 12.85
C SER A 216 -23.94 5.56 14.25
N ARG A 217 -23.00 6.47 14.49
CA ARG A 217 -22.47 6.82 15.81
C ARG A 217 -23.49 7.46 16.75
N ASP A 218 -24.68 7.79 16.26
CA ASP A 218 -25.81 8.20 17.10
C ASP A 218 -26.53 7.01 17.75
N ARG A 219 -26.00 5.79 17.57
CA ARG A 219 -26.49 4.53 18.15
C ARG A 219 -27.79 4.04 17.52
N THR A 220 -28.19 4.64 16.40
CA THR A 220 -29.43 4.28 15.71
C THR A 220 -29.15 3.59 14.39
N VAL A 221 -30.11 2.76 13.99
CA VAL A 221 -30.25 2.27 12.62
C VAL A 221 -31.47 2.95 12.01
N ILE A 222 -31.34 3.52 10.82
CA ILE A 222 -32.47 4.09 10.09
C ILE A 222 -32.75 3.26 8.83
N LEU A 223 -34.02 2.93 8.63
CA LEU A 223 -34.53 2.32 7.41
C LEU A 223 -35.22 3.40 6.58
N TRP A 224 -34.73 3.62 5.37
CA TRP A 224 -35.21 4.64 4.44
C TRP A 224 -36.00 3.97 3.32
N ASP A 225 -37.16 4.51 2.96
CA ASP A 225 -37.84 4.18 1.70
C ASP A 225 -37.01 4.80 0.58
N PHE A 226 -36.46 3.95 -0.30
CA PHE A 226 -35.55 4.43 -1.33
C PHE A 226 -36.26 5.29 -2.38
N ALA A 227 -37.48 4.90 -2.78
CA ALA A 227 -38.24 5.60 -3.81
C ALA A 227 -38.69 6.98 -3.34
N LYS A 228 -39.13 7.10 -2.09
CA LYS A 228 -39.57 8.38 -1.50
C LYS A 228 -38.39 9.17 -0.93
N GLY A 229 -37.32 8.50 -0.54
CA GLY A 229 -36.20 9.07 0.19
C GLY A 229 -36.64 9.62 1.54
N GLU A 230 -37.46 8.86 2.27
CA GLU A 230 -38.03 9.21 3.57
C GLU A 230 -37.61 8.18 4.62
N ASN A 231 -37.48 8.63 5.87
CA ASN A 231 -37.25 7.73 7.00
C ASN A 231 -38.55 6.98 7.31
N VAL A 232 -38.53 5.65 7.16
CA VAL A 232 -39.65 4.76 7.48
C VAL A 232 -39.59 4.33 8.94
N ARG A 233 -38.40 4.00 9.44
CA ARG A 233 -38.18 3.61 10.84
C ARG A 233 -36.81 4.02 11.35
N THR A 234 -36.78 4.43 12.62
CA THR A 234 -35.54 4.58 13.40
C THR A 234 -35.54 3.56 14.55
N PHE A 235 -34.53 2.70 14.57
CA PHE A 235 -34.31 1.72 15.63
C PHE A 235 -33.28 2.26 16.62
N LYS A 236 -33.62 2.27 17.92
CA LYS A 236 -32.81 2.85 19.02
C LYS A 236 -32.41 1.82 20.06
N ASP A 237 -32.20 0.58 19.64
CA ASP A 237 -31.96 -0.54 20.54
C ASP A 237 -30.50 -0.65 20.99
N HIS A 238 -29.56 -0.13 20.19
CA HIS A 238 -28.15 -0.18 20.52
C HIS A 238 -27.79 0.87 21.57
N THR A 239 -26.95 0.48 22.51
CA THR A 239 -26.48 1.37 23.60
C THR A 239 -25.16 2.07 23.28
N HIS A 240 -24.51 1.63 22.19
CA HIS A 240 -23.29 2.22 21.64
C HIS A 240 -23.38 2.39 20.12
N ILE A 241 -22.30 2.88 19.51
CA ILE A 241 -22.14 3.10 18.07
C ILE A 241 -22.55 1.83 17.29
N VAL A 242 -23.36 2.02 16.25
CA VAL A 242 -23.62 0.98 15.26
C VAL A 242 -22.49 1.00 14.24
N ASP A 243 -21.77 -0.11 14.11
CA ASP A 243 -20.59 -0.19 13.24
C ASP A 243 -20.93 -0.76 11.85
N SER A 244 -21.87 -1.69 11.76
CA SER A 244 -22.27 -2.29 10.48
C SER A 244 -23.76 -2.66 10.42
N VAL A 245 -24.32 -2.59 9.21
CA VAL A 245 -25.68 -3.04 8.87
C VAL A 245 -25.66 -3.92 7.62
N ALA A 246 -26.47 -4.96 7.59
CA ALA A 246 -26.56 -5.90 6.46
C ALA A 246 -27.99 -6.40 6.27
N PHE A 247 -28.49 -6.45 5.03
CA PHE A 247 -29.71 -7.18 4.70
C PHE A 247 -29.41 -8.65 4.42
N SER A 248 -30.35 -9.53 4.75
CA SER A 248 -30.35 -10.90 4.20
C SER A 248 -30.57 -10.86 2.69
N PRO A 249 -30.07 -11.86 1.94
CA PRO A 249 -30.22 -11.93 0.48
C PRO A 249 -31.66 -11.96 -0.02
N ASP A 250 -32.60 -12.43 0.80
CA ASP A 250 -34.04 -12.40 0.51
C ASP A 250 -34.73 -11.08 0.90
N GLY A 251 -33.98 -10.13 1.48
CA GLY A 251 -34.43 -8.82 1.91
C GLY A 251 -35.33 -8.81 3.16
N LYS A 252 -35.61 -9.97 3.77
CA LYS A 252 -36.57 -10.06 4.89
C LYS A 252 -35.97 -9.69 6.23
N LEU A 253 -34.67 -9.86 6.41
CA LEU A 253 -33.97 -9.58 7.65
C LEU A 253 -32.99 -8.42 7.47
N LEU A 254 -32.88 -7.62 8.53
CA LEU A 254 -31.85 -6.61 8.71
C LEU A 254 -31.05 -6.99 9.96
N ALA A 255 -29.74 -7.11 9.82
CA ALA A 255 -28.83 -7.27 10.93
C ALA A 255 -28.09 -5.95 11.19
N SER A 256 -27.82 -5.65 12.46
CA SER A 256 -26.98 -4.54 12.88
C SER A 256 -26.01 -4.98 13.98
N SER A 257 -24.75 -4.56 13.88
CA SER A 257 -23.71 -4.81 14.88
C SER A 257 -23.25 -3.51 15.54
N SER A 258 -22.85 -3.62 16.80
CA SER A 258 -22.52 -2.45 17.62
C SER A 258 -21.37 -2.72 18.59
N ALA A 259 -20.67 -1.66 18.95
CA ALA A 259 -19.67 -1.65 20.02
C ALA A 259 -20.26 -1.86 21.42
N ASP A 260 -21.57 -2.02 21.57
CA ASP A 260 -22.20 -2.56 22.77
C ASP A 260 -22.11 -4.09 22.88
N ARG A 261 -21.38 -4.74 21.96
CA ARG A 261 -21.15 -6.20 21.91
C ARG A 261 -22.43 -6.97 21.61
N THR A 262 -23.33 -6.39 20.82
CA THR A 262 -24.55 -7.07 20.36
C THR A 262 -24.66 -7.07 18.85
N ILE A 263 -25.33 -8.11 18.34
CA ILE A 263 -25.85 -8.17 16.97
C ILE A 263 -27.36 -8.34 17.09
N ILE A 264 -28.12 -7.44 16.47
CA ILE A 264 -29.59 -7.48 16.50
C ILE A 264 -30.08 -7.87 15.11
N ILE A 265 -30.88 -8.93 15.02
CA ILE A 265 -31.56 -9.34 13.79
C ILE A 265 -33.04 -8.99 13.90
N ARG A 266 -33.55 -8.32 12.87
CA ARG A 266 -34.91 -7.75 12.83
C ARG A 266 -35.54 -7.98 11.47
N SER A 267 -36.87 -8.04 11.43
CA SER A 267 -37.62 -8.06 10.17
C SER A 267 -37.48 -6.69 9.48
N ALA A 268 -37.15 -6.70 8.20
CA ALA A 268 -37.10 -5.48 7.39
C ALA A 268 -38.50 -4.87 7.23
N ASP A 269 -39.53 -5.70 7.04
CA ASP A 269 -40.90 -5.27 6.80
C ASP A 269 -41.60 -4.78 8.07
N THR A 270 -41.51 -5.49 9.19
CA THR A 270 -42.21 -5.13 10.45
C THR A 270 -41.35 -4.34 11.41
N GLY A 271 -40.02 -4.44 11.32
CA GLY A 271 -39.11 -3.79 12.26
C GLY A 271 -39.13 -4.46 13.64
N GLU A 272 -39.70 -5.66 13.76
CA GLU A 272 -39.66 -6.43 14.99
C GLU A 272 -38.35 -7.21 15.08
N LYS A 273 -37.83 -7.38 16.29
CA LYS A 273 -36.65 -8.23 16.52
C LYS A 273 -37.05 -9.69 16.33
N VAL A 274 -36.34 -10.40 15.47
CA VAL A 274 -36.63 -11.80 15.11
C VAL A 274 -35.81 -12.75 15.97
N SER A 275 -34.54 -12.40 16.23
CA SER A 275 -33.65 -13.23 17.03
C SER A 275 -32.50 -12.40 17.62
N ALA A 276 -32.02 -12.80 18.79
CA ALA A 276 -30.74 -12.37 19.32
C ALA A 276 -29.76 -13.53 19.10
N LEU A 277 -28.67 -13.27 18.38
CA LEU A 277 -27.57 -14.24 18.32
C LEU A 277 -27.03 -14.45 19.74
N GLY A 278 -26.54 -15.66 20.04
CA GLY A 278 -25.99 -15.99 21.36
C GLY A 278 -24.87 -15.04 21.79
N GLU A 279 -24.33 -15.26 23.01
CA GLU A 279 -23.42 -14.30 23.64
C GLU A 279 -22.22 -13.91 22.75
N VAL A 280 -22.16 -12.62 22.41
CA VAL A 280 -21.06 -11.96 21.70
C VAL A 280 -20.16 -11.28 22.74
N LYS A 281 -18.94 -11.77 22.89
CA LYS A 281 -18.08 -11.39 24.03
C LYS A 281 -17.32 -10.07 23.83
N ASN A 282 -17.22 -9.57 22.60
CA ASN A 282 -16.42 -8.41 22.22
C ASN A 282 -17.14 -7.52 21.20
N ILE A 283 -16.56 -6.35 20.92
CA ILE A 283 -17.07 -5.38 19.93
C ILE A 283 -17.06 -6.02 18.54
N VAL A 284 -18.16 -5.87 17.79
CA VAL A 284 -18.32 -6.39 16.42
C VAL A 284 -18.34 -5.23 15.43
N ASN A 285 -17.29 -5.13 14.63
CA ASN A 285 -17.13 -4.05 13.66
C ASN A 285 -17.84 -4.35 12.33
N ALA A 286 -17.89 -5.62 11.93
CA ALA A 286 -18.39 -6.01 10.62
C ALA A 286 -19.27 -7.26 10.69
N ILE A 287 -20.32 -7.27 9.87
CA ILE A 287 -21.24 -8.38 9.68
C ILE A 287 -21.54 -8.58 8.19
N ALA A 288 -21.78 -9.82 7.77
CA ALA A 288 -22.22 -10.16 6.42
C ALA A 288 -23.07 -11.44 6.45
N PHE A 289 -24.18 -11.45 5.70
CA PHE A 289 -24.95 -12.68 5.49
C PHE A 289 -24.32 -13.55 4.40
N SER A 290 -24.44 -14.87 4.53
CA SER A 290 -24.17 -15.79 3.44
C SER A 290 -25.16 -15.57 2.28
N PRO A 291 -24.82 -15.97 1.04
CA PRO A 291 -25.71 -15.77 -0.11
C PRO A 291 -27.05 -16.51 -0.04
N GLY A 292 -27.11 -17.64 0.70
CA GLY A 292 -28.37 -18.32 1.00
C GLY A 292 -29.12 -17.73 2.20
N GLY A 293 -28.50 -16.82 2.96
CA GLY A 293 -29.08 -16.18 4.13
C GLY A 293 -29.17 -17.05 5.38
N LYS A 294 -28.68 -18.30 5.34
CA LYS A 294 -28.69 -19.21 6.48
C LYS A 294 -27.67 -18.82 7.54
N PHE A 295 -26.56 -18.22 7.12
CA PHE A 295 -25.45 -17.86 8.01
C PHE A 295 -25.21 -16.36 8.09
N LEU A 296 -24.73 -15.93 9.25
CA LEU A 296 -24.18 -14.58 9.46
C LEU A 296 -22.73 -14.71 9.94
N ALA A 297 -21.80 -14.10 9.20
CA ALA A 297 -20.43 -13.88 9.65
C ALA A 297 -20.34 -12.57 10.43
N ALA A 298 -19.57 -12.57 11.51
CA ALA A 298 -19.33 -11.40 12.34
C ALA A 298 -17.86 -11.36 12.79
N GLY A 299 -17.22 -10.19 12.76
CA GLY A 299 -15.85 -10.02 13.21
C GLY A 299 -15.61 -8.69 13.89
N GLY A 300 -14.62 -8.67 14.77
CA GLY A 300 -14.27 -7.46 15.51
C GLY A 300 -13.06 -7.62 16.42
N TRP A 301 -13.19 -7.15 17.65
CA TRP A 301 -12.05 -6.91 18.56
C TRP A 301 -11.47 -8.18 19.18
N ASP A 302 -12.19 -9.30 19.13
CA ASP A 302 -11.66 -10.60 19.54
C ASP A 302 -10.67 -11.20 18.53
N ARG A 303 -10.45 -10.51 17.39
CA ARG A 303 -9.54 -10.93 16.31
C ARG A 303 -10.00 -12.20 15.60
N THR A 304 -11.29 -12.55 15.74
CA THR A 304 -11.88 -13.73 15.11
C THR A 304 -13.00 -13.34 14.16
N VAL A 305 -13.36 -14.29 13.29
CA VAL A 305 -14.62 -14.24 12.54
C VAL A 305 -15.51 -15.37 13.07
N ALA A 306 -16.66 -15.04 13.63
CA ALA A 306 -17.64 -16.00 14.10
C ALA A 306 -18.74 -16.21 13.06
N LEU A 307 -19.08 -17.46 12.78
CA LEU A 307 -20.20 -17.85 11.94
C LEU A 307 -21.37 -18.32 12.80
N TRP A 308 -22.54 -17.76 12.53
CA TRP A 308 -23.78 -18.05 13.23
C TRP A 308 -24.83 -18.58 12.28
N ASP A 309 -25.60 -19.57 12.71
CA ASP A 309 -26.83 -19.96 12.02
C ASP A 309 -27.93 -18.97 12.43
N VAL A 310 -28.52 -18.32 11.43
CA VAL A 310 -29.49 -17.23 11.60
C VAL A 310 -30.80 -17.74 12.20
N SER A 311 -31.21 -18.95 11.84
CA SER A 311 -32.47 -19.55 12.26
C SER A 311 -32.45 -20.00 13.72
N THR A 312 -31.31 -20.55 14.17
CA THR A 312 -31.15 -21.10 15.52
C THR A 312 -30.49 -20.12 16.48
N GLY A 313 -29.83 -19.08 15.98
CA GLY A 313 -29.04 -18.13 16.78
C GLY A 313 -27.76 -18.74 17.39
N LYS A 314 -27.37 -19.94 16.96
CA LYS A 314 -26.20 -20.66 17.49
C LYS A 314 -24.94 -20.36 16.69
N LYS A 315 -23.82 -20.20 17.41
CA LYS A 315 -22.49 -20.10 16.81
C LYS A 315 -22.08 -21.47 16.30
N ILE A 316 -21.76 -21.55 15.00
CA ILE A 316 -21.38 -22.77 14.31
C ILE A 316 -19.87 -22.93 14.28
N LYS A 317 -19.14 -21.85 13.99
CA LYS A 317 -17.68 -21.88 13.86
C LYS A 317 -17.06 -20.57 14.32
N THR A 318 -15.83 -20.64 14.80
CA THR A 318 -14.96 -19.48 15.04
C THR A 318 -13.73 -19.66 14.16
N LEU A 319 -13.47 -18.69 13.29
CA LEU A 319 -12.33 -18.64 12.39
C LEU A 319 -11.25 -17.79 13.05
N THR A 320 -10.08 -18.39 13.26
CA THR A 320 -8.93 -17.78 13.94
C THR A 320 -7.77 -17.60 12.96
N GLY A 321 -7.06 -16.47 13.05
CA GLY A 321 -5.93 -16.18 12.17
C GLY A 321 -5.51 -14.72 12.10
N HIS A 322 -6.41 -13.78 12.41
CA HIS A 322 -6.03 -12.37 12.53
C HIS A 322 -5.21 -12.11 13.81
N GLU A 323 -4.18 -11.29 13.69
CA GLU A 323 -3.29 -10.93 14.81
C GLU A 323 -3.79 -9.69 15.57
N ALA A 324 -4.72 -8.94 14.95
CA ALA A 324 -5.34 -7.75 15.50
C ALA A 324 -6.83 -7.68 15.12
N VAL A 325 -7.47 -6.54 15.39
CA VAL A 325 -8.91 -6.33 15.22
C VAL A 325 -9.34 -6.57 13.78
N VAL A 326 -10.45 -7.30 13.57
CA VAL A 326 -11.10 -7.44 12.26
C VAL A 326 -11.95 -6.20 12.00
N SER A 327 -11.69 -5.50 10.91
CA SER A 327 -12.36 -4.25 10.54
C SER A 327 -13.51 -4.46 9.55
N THR A 328 -13.43 -5.49 8.70
CA THR A 328 -14.35 -5.70 7.58
C THR A 328 -14.46 -7.17 7.21
N ILE A 329 -15.63 -7.58 6.72
CA ILE A 329 -15.92 -8.94 6.24
C ILE A 329 -16.81 -8.85 4.98
N ALA A 330 -16.61 -9.76 4.04
CA ALA A 330 -17.52 -9.99 2.91
C ALA A 330 -17.65 -11.50 2.62
N PHE A 331 -18.85 -11.93 2.25
CA PHE A 331 -19.06 -13.24 1.62
C PHE A 331 -18.89 -13.15 0.10
N SER A 332 -18.35 -14.20 -0.50
CA SER A 332 -18.42 -14.39 -1.95
C SER A 332 -19.86 -14.75 -2.34
N ARG A 333 -20.29 -14.38 -3.54
CA ARG A 333 -21.69 -14.53 -4.00
C ARG A 333 -22.13 -15.99 -4.18
N ASP A 334 -21.17 -16.86 -4.48
CA ASP A 334 -21.32 -18.31 -4.58
C ASP A 334 -21.29 -19.01 -3.21
N GLY A 335 -20.95 -18.29 -2.13
CA GLY A 335 -20.96 -18.81 -0.76
C GLY A 335 -19.71 -19.59 -0.37
N THR A 336 -18.82 -19.86 -1.33
CA THR A 336 -17.59 -20.64 -1.16
C THR A 336 -16.61 -19.98 -0.19
N PHE A 337 -16.50 -18.64 -0.23
CA PHE A 337 -15.46 -17.91 0.50
C PHE A 337 -16.01 -16.81 1.40
N ILE A 338 -15.27 -16.57 2.48
CA ILE A 338 -15.32 -15.33 3.25
C ILE A 338 -14.00 -14.60 3.07
N ALA A 339 -14.03 -13.29 2.84
CA ALA A 339 -12.88 -12.41 2.95
C ALA A 339 -13.03 -11.59 4.24
N SER A 340 -12.00 -11.57 5.08
CA SER A 340 -11.91 -10.67 6.24
C SER A 340 -10.62 -9.87 6.18
N ALA A 341 -10.63 -8.67 6.73
CA ALA A 341 -9.41 -7.88 6.87
C ALA A 341 -9.42 -7.05 8.14
N GLY A 342 -8.24 -6.57 8.57
CA GLY A 342 -8.08 -5.97 9.88
C GLY A 342 -6.89 -5.04 10.07
N GLU A 343 -6.70 -4.64 11.32
CA GLU A 343 -5.59 -3.77 11.77
C GLU A 343 -4.22 -4.44 11.68
N ASP A 344 -4.19 -5.77 11.53
CA ASP A 344 -2.98 -6.55 11.28
C ASP A 344 -2.43 -6.40 9.85
N ARG A 345 -3.14 -5.62 9.01
CA ARG A 345 -2.82 -5.32 7.60
C ARG A 345 -3.07 -6.50 6.66
N ASN A 346 -3.62 -7.59 7.18
CA ASN A 346 -3.85 -8.79 6.40
C ASN A 346 -5.26 -8.79 5.81
N VAL A 347 -5.39 -9.37 4.63
CA VAL A 347 -6.66 -9.91 4.14
C VAL A 347 -6.59 -11.42 4.31
N ILE A 348 -7.62 -12.07 4.84
CA ILE A 348 -7.68 -13.53 4.96
C ILE A 348 -8.90 -14.03 4.18
N ILE A 349 -8.66 -14.98 3.29
CA ILE A 349 -9.70 -15.73 2.58
C ILE A 349 -9.92 -17.05 3.31
N TRP A 350 -11.16 -17.34 3.67
CA TRP A 350 -11.59 -18.56 4.35
C TRP A 350 -12.46 -19.36 3.40
N ASP A 351 -12.10 -20.62 3.16
CA ASP A 351 -12.92 -21.56 2.39
C ASP A 351 -13.98 -22.17 3.30
N VAL A 352 -15.20 -21.68 3.19
CA VAL A 352 -16.34 -22.11 4.01
C VAL A 352 -17.31 -23.00 3.22
N SER A 353 -16.87 -23.56 2.09
CA SER A 353 -17.68 -24.46 1.27
C SER A 353 -18.27 -25.61 2.09
N SER A 354 -17.47 -26.27 2.91
CA SER A 354 -17.91 -27.38 3.78
C SER A 354 -18.94 -26.97 4.85
N VAL A 355 -19.02 -25.69 5.21
CA VAL A 355 -20.00 -25.15 6.18
C VAL A 355 -21.27 -24.68 5.46
N THR A 356 -21.10 -24.16 4.24
CA THR A 356 -22.18 -23.59 3.41
C THR A 356 -22.77 -24.59 2.42
N GLU A 357 -22.27 -25.84 2.41
CA GLU A 357 -22.80 -26.97 1.65
C GLU A 357 -24.33 -27.05 1.78
N GLY A 358 -25.01 -26.95 0.62
CA GLY A 358 -26.47 -26.91 0.52
C GLY A 358 -27.08 -25.52 0.25
N GLU A 359 -26.31 -24.42 0.29
CA GLU A 359 -26.79 -23.10 -0.19
C GLU A 359 -26.59 -22.90 -1.72
N GLY A 360 -25.66 -23.64 -2.33
CA GLY A 360 -25.25 -23.49 -3.73
C GLY A 360 -26.26 -24.04 -4.76
N SER A 361 -27.41 -23.39 -4.91
CA SER A 361 -28.28 -23.50 -6.09
C SER A 361 -29.27 -22.34 -6.17
N LEU A 362 -28.77 -21.11 -6.35
CA LEU A 362 -29.59 -19.96 -6.74
C LEU A 362 -28.83 -19.12 -7.77
N VAL A 363 -28.53 -19.72 -8.92
CA VAL A 363 -28.30 -18.94 -10.15
C VAL A 363 -29.68 -18.54 -10.66
N ALA A 364 -29.96 -17.24 -10.67
CA ALA A 364 -31.22 -16.69 -11.12
C ALA A 364 -31.47 -17.05 -12.60
N GLU A 365 -32.43 -17.94 -12.86
CA GLU A 365 -33.05 -18.07 -14.17
C GLU A 365 -33.78 -16.76 -14.52
N ALA A 366 -33.28 -16.06 -15.53
CA ALA A 366 -34.01 -14.99 -16.17
C ALA A 366 -35.23 -15.58 -16.89
N LYS A 367 -36.42 -15.40 -16.33
CA LYS A 367 -37.70 -15.61 -17.04
C LYS A 367 -37.80 -14.62 -18.21
N PRO A 368 -38.10 -15.07 -19.44
CA PRO A 368 -38.48 -14.16 -20.52
C PRO A 368 -39.87 -13.59 -20.25
N GLU A 369 -40.02 -12.29 -20.52
CA GLU A 369 -41.29 -11.58 -20.47
C GLU A 369 -42.37 -12.18 -21.39
N THR A 370 -43.60 -11.96 -20.95
CA THR A 370 -44.90 -12.31 -21.53
C THR A 370 -45.10 -11.87 -22.99
N LYS A 371 -45.73 -12.74 -23.79
CA LYS A 371 -46.74 -12.33 -24.81
C LYS A 371 -47.94 -13.31 -24.81
N PRO A 372 -49.13 -12.85 -25.25
CA PRO A 372 -50.39 -13.17 -24.59
C PRO A 372 -51.06 -14.47 -25.03
N ALA A 373 -52.03 -14.85 -24.20
CA ALA A 373 -52.90 -16.02 -24.20
C ALA A 373 -53.38 -16.56 -25.55
N GLN A 374 -53.41 -17.89 -25.65
CA GLN A 374 -54.61 -18.69 -25.97
C GLN A 374 -54.38 -20.20 -25.68
N ARG A 375 -55.38 -20.83 -25.03
CA ARG A 375 -55.57 -22.27 -24.76
C ARG A 375 -56.15 -22.98 -26.02
N PRO A 376 -56.34 -24.32 -26.07
CA PRO A 376 -55.80 -25.41 -25.24
C PRO A 376 -55.21 -26.60 -26.07
N SER A 377 -54.66 -27.59 -25.34
CA SER A 377 -54.02 -28.86 -25.73
C SER A 377 -54.79 -29.75 -26.75
N PRO A 378 -54.15 -30.75 -27.38
CA PRO A 378 -54.10 -32.08 -26.73
C PRO A 378 -52.79 -32.88 -26.90
N GLU A 379 -52.69 -33.91 -26.06
CA GLU A 379 -51.67 -34.96 -25.94
C GLU A 379 -51.16 -35.54 -27.27
N LYS A 380 -49.86 -35.87 -27.29
CA LYS A 380 -49.35 -37.20 -27.69
C LYS A 380 -47.83 -37.34 -27.48
N ASP A 381 -47.48 -38.45 -26.85
CA ASP A 381 -46.23 -39.21 -26.97
C ASP A 381 -44.91 -38.44 -26.85
N ILE A 382 -44.31 -38.54 -25.67
CA ILE A 382 -42.88 -38.28 -25.44
C ILE A 382 -42.09 -39.47 -26.02
N PRO A 383 -41.25 -39.29 -27.07
CA PRO A 383 -40.16 -40.20 -27.31
C PRO A 383 -39.05 -39.87 -26.32
N THR A 384 -38.74 -40.86 -25.50
CA THR A 384 -37.56 -40.92 -24.64
C THR A 384 -36.29 -40.48 -25.36
N LYS A 385 -35.53 -39.63 -24.67
CA LYS A 385 -34.10 -39.33 -24.87
C LYS A 385 -33.79 -38.43 -26.08
N MET A 386 -33.77 -37.11 -25.83
CA MET A 386 -32.91 -36.22 -26.62
C MET A 386 -31.47 -36.75 -26.51
N PRO A 387 -30.73 -36.89 -27.62
CA PRO A 387 -29.35 -37.34 -27.55
C PRO A 387 -28.58 -36.33 -26.71
N VAL A 388 -27.87 -36.83 -25.70
CA VAL A 388 -26.87 -36.04 -24.98
C VAL A 388 -25.87 -35.59 -26.04
N VAL A 389 -25.93 -34.31 -26.42
CA VAL A 389 -24.92 -33.71 -27.28
C VAL A 389 -23.64 -33.83 -26.49
N ALA A 390 -22.74 -34.70 -26.94
CA ALA A 390 -21.47 -34.90 -26.30
C ALA A 390 -20.75 -33.54 -26.23
N ALA A 391 -20.20 -33.19 -25.05
CA ALA A 391 -19.57 -31.89 -24.84
C ALA A 391 -18.10 -31.92 -25.30
N PRO A 392 -17.60 -30.85 -25.96
CA PRO A 392 -16.17 -30.65 -26.17
C PRO A 392 -15.46 -30.36 -24.84
N GLU A 393 -14.18 -30.73 -24.74
CA GLU A 393 -13.32 -30.44 -23.60
C GLU A 393 -11.94 -30.08 -24.14
N LEU A 394 -11.65 -28.78 -24.17
CA LEU A 394 -10.44 -28.25 -24.79
C LEU A 394 -9.33 -28.11 -23.75
N PHE A 395 -8.19 -28.72 -24.03
CA PHE A 395 -6.95 -28.54 -23.31
C PHE A 395 -5.95 -27.84 -24.21
N TYR A 396 -5.12 -26.97 -23.64
CA TYR A 396 -4.03 -26.39 -24.42
C TYR A 396 -2.74 -26.21 -23.63
N GLU A 397 -1.62 -26.28 -24.34
CA GLU A 397 -0.30 -25.95 -23.85
C GLU A 397 0.24 -24.76 -24.63
N VAL A 398 0.83 -23.80 -23.91
CA VAL A 398 1.46 -22.63 -24.51
C VAL A 398 2.96 -22.82 -24.39
N LYS A 399 3.66 -22.74 -25.53
CA LYS A 399 5.10 -22.70 -25.60
C LYS A 399 5.52 -21.34 -26.15
N ILE A 400 6.39 -20.63 -25.44
CA ILE A 400 6.96 -19.37 -25.91
C ILE A 400 8.40 -19.62 -26.30
N GLU A 401 8.77 -19.18 -27.50
CA GLU A 401 10.11 -19.29 -28.05
C GLU A 401 10.57 -17.88 -28.42
N ASP A 402 11.70 -17.47 -27.84
CA ASP A 402 12.48 -16.30 -28.21
C ASP A 402 13.69 -16.75 -29.06
N THR A 403 14.36 -15.80 -29.72
CA THR A 403 15.48 -16.08 -30.63
C THR A 403 16.74 -16.48 -29.84
N ASN A 404 16.86 -16.03 -28.59
CA ASN A 404 18.03 -16.20 -27.72
C ASN A 404 17.85 -17.24 -26.58
N GLY A 405 16.65 -17.77 -26.35
CA GLY A 405 16.37 -18.86 -25.41
C GLY A 405 16.44 -18.49 -23.93
N ASN A 406 16.50 -17.21 -23.58
CA ASN A 406 16.87 -16.75 -22.24
C ASN A 406 15.70 -16.21 -21.41
N GLY A 407 14.48 -16.13 -21.97
CA GLY A 407 13.29 -15.64 -21.27
C GLY A 407 13.21 -14.11 -21.14
N ILE A 408 14.05 -13.39 -21.87
CA ILE A 408 14.08 -11.92 -21.95
C ILE A 408 13.81 -11.53 -23.40
N PHE A 409 12.72 -10.81 -23.62
CA PHE A 409 12.32 -10.38 -24.96
C PHE A 409 12.95 -9.02 -25.27
N GLU A 410 13.91 -9.02 -26.19
CA GLU A 410 14.61 -7.82 -26.59
C GLU A 410 13.89 -7.11 -27.75
N GLY A 411 13.97 -5.78 -27.80
CA GLY A 411 13.43 -5.04 -28.94
C GLY A 411 14.09 -5.49 -30.24
N GLY A 412 13.32 -5.61 -31.31
CA GLY A 412 13.80 -6.15 -32.59
C GLY A 412 13.89 -7.68 -32.66
N GLU A 413 13.69 -8.39 -31.56
CA GLU A 413 13.64 -9.86 -31.52
C GLU A 413 12.30 -10.40 -32.06
N THR A 414 12.35 -11.57 -32.70
CA THR A 414 11.12 -12.28 -33.10
C THR A 414 10.72 -13.26 -32.00
N ILE A 415 9.52 -13.07 -31.46
CA ILE A 415 8.91 -13.97 -30.50
C ILE A 415 7.86 -14.85 -31.18
N THR A 416 7.81 -16.12 -30.80
CA THR A 416 6.80 -17.08 -31.26
C THR A 416 6.06 -17.66 -30.05
N VAL A 417 4.76 -17.37 -29.97
CA VAL A 417 3.85 -18.01 -28.99
C VAL A 417 3.10 -19.11 -29.71
N THR A 418 3.41 -20.36 -29.38
CA THR A 418 2.76 -21.54 -29.94
C THR A 418 1.71 -22.05 -28.96
N VAL A 419 0.45 -22.09 -29.40
CA VAL A 419 -0.64 -22.71 -28.63
C VAL A 419 -0.98 -24.07 -29.25
N ASN A 420 -0.70 -25.15 -28.53
CA ASN A 420 -1.09 -26.52 -28.91
C ASN A 420 -2.41 -26.85 -28.23
N ILE A 421 -3.47 -27.07 -29.00
CA ILE A 421 -4.82 -27.29 -28.49
C ILE A 421 -5.24 -28.71 -28.82
N GLU A 422 -5.86 -29.40 -27.88
CA GLU A 422 -6.42 -30.75 -28.03
C GLU A 422 -7.87 -30.76 -27.53
N ASN A 423 -8.79 -31.30 -28.31
CA ASN A 423 -10.15 -31.57 -27.85
C ASN A 423 -10.20 -33.00 -27.28
N LYS A 424 -10.15 -33.14 -25.95
CA LYS A 424 -10.25 -34.44 -25.26
C LYS A 424 -11.70 -34.84 -24.96
N GLY A 425 -12.65 -33.94 -25.20
CA GLY A 425 -14.07 -34.18 -24.98
C GLY A 425 -14.66 -35.12 -26.02
N LYS A 426 -15.90 -35.55 -25.77
CA LYS A 426 -16.64 -36.44 -26.67
C LYS A 426 -17.39 -35.69 -27.78
N GLY A 427 -17.47 -34.36 -27.69
CA GLY A 427 -18.14 -33.46 -28.64
C GLY A 427 -17.20 -32.61 -29.47
N ALA A 428 -17.64 -32.18 -30.66
CA ALA A 428 -16.91 -31.23 -31.48
C ALA A 428 -16.98 -29.82 -30.88
N ALA A 429 -15.88 -29.06 -30.89
CA ALA A 429 -15.82 -27.64 -30.52
C ALA A 429 -15.99 -26.76 -31.77
N GLN A 430 -16.72 -25.65 -31.66
CA GLN A 430 -17.00 -24.76 -32.79
C GLN A 430 -16.47 -23.35 -32.55
N GLY A 431 -15.86 -22.78 -33.59
CA GLY A 431 -15.34 -21.42 -33.56
C GLY A 431 -14.32 -21.21 -32.44
N VAL A 432 -13.37 -22.13 -32.26
CA VAL A 432 -12.33 -21.98 -31.24
C VAL A 432 -11.43 -20.81 -31.62
N GLU A 433 -11.12 -19.94 -30.66
CA GLU A 433 -10.31 -18.74 -30.83
C GLU A 433 -9.34 -18.60 -29.66
N ILE A 434 -8.17 -18.04 -29.92
CA ILE A 434 -7.18 -17.66 -28.91
C ILE A 434 -7.31 -16.16 -28.69
N LEU A 435 -7.47 -15.75 -27.44
CA LEU A 435 -7.48 -14.36 -27.00
C LEU A 435 -6.18 -14.07 -26.26
N LEU A 436 -5.48 -13.02 -26.68
CA LEU A 436 -4.28 -12.54 -26.01
C LEU A 436 -4.58 -11.21 -25.31
N SER A 437 -4.20 -11.11 -24.03
CA SER A 437 -4.34 -9.88 -23.23
C SER A 437 -3.12 -9.68 -22.31
N GLY A 438 -2.95 -8.49 -21.72
CA GLY A 438 -1.81 -8.16 -20.86
C GLY A 438 -1.02 -6.96 -21.35
N ASN A 439 0.30 -7.11 -21.47
CA ASN A 439 1.21 -6.03 -21.84
C ASN A 439 0.91 -5.51 -23.25
N ASN A 440 0.65 -4.20 -23.36
CA ASN A 440 0.26 -3.56 -24.61
C ASN A 440 1.28 -3.76 -25.74
N THR A 441 2.58 -3.79 -25.45
CA THR A 441 3.63 -4.00 -26.45
C THR A 441 3.51 -5.38 -27.08
N LEU A 442 3.34 -6.41 -26.26
CA LEU A 442 3.18 -7.79 -26.72
C LEU A 442 1.85 -7.99 -27.47
N ILE A 443 0.76 -7.41 -26.98
CA ILE A 443 -0.56 -7.51 -27.62
C ILE A 443 -0.63 -6.78 -28.96
N THR A 444 -0.04 -5.59 -29.03
CA THR A 444 0.04 -4.83 -30.29
C THR A 444 0.88 -5.58 -31.33
N CYS A 445 1.88 -6.34 -30.88
CA CYS A 445 2.80 -7.10 -31.72
C CYS A 445 2.18 -8.44 -32.20
N LEU A 446 1.68 -9.27 -31.28
CA LEU A 446 1.13 -10.61 -31.57
C LEU A 446 -0.31 -10.60 -32.10
N GLY A 447 -1.02 -9.48 -31.91
CA GLY A 447 -2.47 -9.40 -32.08
C GLY A 447 -3.22 -9.88 -30.84
N ASN A 448 -4.39 -9.33 -30.59
CA ASN A 448 -5.22 -9.66 -29.43
C ASN A 448 -6.12 -10.88 -29.62
N LYS A 449 -6.21 -11.41 -30.85
CA LYS A 449 -7.10 -12.51 -31.21
C LYS A 449 -6.58 -13.32 -32.38
N SER A 450 -6.76 -14.65 -32.34
CA SER A 450 -6.45 -15.55 -33.45
C SER A 450 -7.47 -16.67 -33.58
N ALA A 451 -7.93 -16.93 -34.81
CA ALA A 451 -8.93 -17.96 -35.07
C ALA A 451 -8.29 -19.36 -35.22
N VAL A 452 -8.77 -20.32 -34.44
CA VAL A 452 -8.38 -21.73 -34.52
C VAL A 452 -9.41 -22.52 -35.34
N GLY A 453 -10.70 -22.16 -35.26
CA GLY A 453 -11.78 -22.81 -36.00
C GLY A 453 -12.36 -24.04 -35.31
N ASN A 454 -13.09 -24.88 -36.03
CA ASN A 454 -13.77 -26.04 -35.44
C ASN A 454 -12.77 -27.18 -35.14
N MET A 455 -13.01 -27.92 -34.06
CA MET A 455 -12.15 -29.04 -33.62
C MET A 455 -12.99 -30.26 -33.23
N GLU A 456 -12.81 -31.35 -33.98
CA GLU A 456 -13.47 -32.64 -33.71
C GLU A 456 -12.90 -33.33 -32.45
N PRO A 457 -13.64 -34.27 -31.82
CA PRO A 457 -13.12 -35.07 -30.70
C PRO A 457 -11.78 -35.76 -31.03
N GLY A 458 -10.82 -35.67 -30.11
CA GLY A 458 -9.46 -36.20 -30.26
C GLY A 458 -8.53 -35.41 -31.18
N SER A 459 -9.02 -34.34 -31.83
CA SER A 459 -8.19 -33.55 -32.73
C SER A 459 -7.20 -32.66 -31.98
N LYS A 460 -6.01 -32.49 -32.59
CA LYS A 460 -4.93 -31.63 -32.10
C LYS A 460 -4.63 -30.56 -33.13
N LYS A 461 -4.47 -29.32 -32.69
CA LYS A 461 -4.13 -28.19 -33.56
C LYS A 461 -3.05 -27.33 -32.93
N LYS A 462 -2.03 -27.01 -33.72
CA LYS A 462 -0.90 -26.16 -33.33
C LYS A 462 -1.04 -24.81 -34.01
N THR A 463 -1.15 -23.75 -33.22
CA THR A 463 -1.38 -22.38 -33.73
C THR A 463 -0.24 -21.47 -33.27
N PRO A 464 0.75 -21.17 -34.15
CA PRO A 464 1.83 -20.25 -33.83
C PRO A 464 1.43 -18.79 -34.10
N LEU A 465 1.68 -17.93 -33.11
CA LEU A 465 1.53 -16.47 -33.18
C LEU A 465 2.93 -15.88 -33.16
N LYS A 466 3.34 -15.28 -34.27
CA LYS A 466 4.70 -14.74 -34.44
C LYS A 466 4.65 -13.23 -34.57
N CYS A 467 5.55 -12.54 -33.89
CA CYS A 467 5.75 -11.12 -34.11
C CYS A 467 7.20 -10.70 -33.84
N THR A 468 7.63 -9.63 -34.51
CA THR A 468 8.92 -9.00 -34.26
C THR A 468 8.69 -7.74 -33.43
N LEU A 469 9.29 -7.68 -32.25
CA LEU A 469 9.09 -6.57 -31.32
C LEU A 469 9.66 -5.27 -31.89
N PRO A 470 9.04 -4.10 -31.61
CA PRO A 470 9.64 -2.82 -31.93
C PRO A 470 11.05 -2.70 -31.31
N THR A 471 11.97 -2.00 -31.97
CA THR A 471 13.34 -1.83 -31.44
C THR A 471 13.37 -0.97 -30.18
N ARG A 472 12.46 0.00 -30.06
CA ARG A 472 12.25 0.80 -28.84
C ARG A 472 11.05 0.27 -28.08
N ILE A 473 11.31 -0.50 -27.03
CA ILE A 473 10.30 -0.98 -26.08
C ILE A 473 10.68 -0.58 -24.66
N LYS A 474 9.69 -0.24 -23.84
CA LYS A 474 9.91 0.19 -22.45
C LYS A 474 10.43 -1.00 -21.63
N PRO A 475 11.52 -0.85 -20.84
CA PRO A 475 11.97 -1.91 -19.95
C PRO A 475 10.93 -2.11 -18.84
N GLU A 476 10.28 -3.27 -18.83
CA GLU A 476 9.28 -3.63 -17.82
C GLU A 476 9.05 -5.14 -17.80
N THR A 477 8.54 -5.63 -16.67
CA THR A 477 8.03 -6.99 -16.58
C THR A 477 6.69 -7.06 -17.30
N ALA A 478 6.65 -7.77 -18.43
CA ALA A 478 5.46 -7.91 -19.25
C ALA A 478 4.72 -9.21 -18.93
N GLN A 479 3.44 -9.06 -18.62
CA GLN A 479 2.50 -10.17 -18.52
C GLN A 479 1.86 -10.42 -19.88
N LEU A 480 1.83 -11.65 -20.35
CA LEU A 480 1.04 -12.09 -21.51
C LEU A 480 0.10 -13.20 -21.07
N THR A 481 -1.18 -12.95 -21.22
CA THR A 481 -2.24 -13.88 -20.89
C THR A 481 -2.81 -14.48 -22.16
N VAL A 482 -2.87 -15.81 -22.22
CA VAL A 482 -3.46 -16.60 -23.31
C VAL A 482 -4.72 -17.27 -22.79
N GLU A 483 -5.85 -16.94 -23.39
CA GLU A 483 -7.16 -17.52 -23.11
C GLU A 483 -7.68 -18.25 -24.34
N LEU A 484 -8.28 -19.43 -24.14
CA LEU A 484 -8.96 -20.17 -25.19
C LEU A 484 -10.47 -19.97 -25.08
N ASN A 485 -11.10 -19.51 -26.15
CA ASN A 485 -12.54 -19.29 -26.20
C ASN A 485 -13.20 -20.22 -27.23
N GLU A 486 -14.38 -20.78 -26.90
CA GLU A 486 -15.22 -21.56 -27.81
C GLU A 486 -16.59 -20.88 -27.92
N GLN A 487 -17.08 -20.69 -29.15
CA GLN A 487 -18.23 -19.80 -29.42
C GLN A 487 -19.53 -20.20 -28.73
N ARG A 488 -19.70 -21.48 -28.39
CA ARG A 488 -20.92 -21.99 -27.73
C ARG A 488 -20.75 -22.09 -26.21
N GLY A 489 -19.57 -21.77 -25.67
CA GLY A 489 -19.30 -21.71 -24.24
C GLY A 489 -19.30 -23.06 -23.53
N TYR A 490 -19.18 -24.18 -24.26
CA TYR A 490 -19.26 -25.52 -23.67
C TYR A 490 -17.97 -25.96 -22.96
N SER A 491 -16.83 -25.33 -23.27
CA SER A 491 -15.55 -25.62 -22.62
C SER A 491 -15.12 -24.41 -21.78
N PRO A 492 -14.63 -24.60 -20.55
CA PRO A 492 -14.16 -23.50 -19.72
C PRO A 492 -13.03 -22.73 -20.41
N ALA A 493 -13.08 -21.40 -20.33
CA ALA A 493 -11.98 -20.53 -20.74
C ALA A 493 -10.86 -20.67 -19.71
N GLU A 494 -9.98 -21.63 -19.91
CA GLU A 494 -8.72 -21.72 -19.17
C GLU A 494 -7.86 -20.51 -19.56
N ILE A 495 -7.22 -19.91 -18.56
CA ILE A 495 -6.41 -18.70 -18.68
C ILE A 495 -5.00 -19.05 -18.23
N LYS A 496 -4.01 -18.87 -19.10
CA LYS A 496 -2.59 -19.05 -18.78
C LYS A 496 -1.87 -17.72 -18.89
N SER A 497 -1.29 -17.27 -17.79
CA SER A 497 -0.50 -16.05 -17.74
C SER A 497 0.99 -16.37 -17.68
N PHE A 498 1.76 -15.67 -18.49
CA PHE A 498 3.20 -15.79 -18.57
C PHE A 498 3.83 -14.44 -18.31
N THR A 499 4.95 -14.45 -17.61
CA THR A 499 5.72 -13.24 -17.34
C THR A 499 7.03 -13.33 -18.11
N ALA A 500 7.35 -12.28 -18.86
CA ALA A 500 8.63 -12.12 -19.55
C ALA A 500 9.18 -10.72 -19.27
N ALA A 501 10.49 -10.59 -19.14
CA ALA A 501 11.11 -9.28 -19.07
C ALA A 501 11.19 -8.69 -20.49
N LEU A 502 10.65 -7.49 -20.69
CA LEU A 502 10.90 -6.70 -21.90
C LEU A 502 12.13 -5.83 -21.68
N LYS A 503 13.01 -5.81 -22.67
CA LYS A 503 14.18 -4.91 -22.70
C LYS A 503 14.24 -4.26 -24.09
N PRO A 504 14.49 -2.95 -24.21
CA PRO A 504 14.71 -2.33 -25.52
C PRO A 504 15.79 -3.07 -26.30
N ALA A 505 15.71 -3.04 -27.63
CA ALA A 505 16.81 -3.51 -28.48
C ALA A 505 18.07 -2.84 -27.96
N GLU A 506 19.13 -3.60 -27.73
CA GLU A 506 20.45 -2.99 -27.77
C GLU A 506 20.62 -2.49 -29.19
N ILE A 507 20.25 -1.23 -29.41
CA ILE A 507 20.70 -0.51 -30.59
C ILE A 507 22.21 -0.57 -30.44
N LYS A 508 22.87 -1.43 -31.23
CA LYS A 508 24.26 -1.25 -31.63
C LYS A 508 24.35 0.01 -32.48
N GLU A 509 23.86 1.12 -31.95
CA GLU A 509 24.42 2.42 -32.23
C GLU A 509 25.73 2.38 -31.48
N THR A 510 26.76 2.70 -32.25
CA THR A 510 28.14 2.97 -31.90
C THR A 510 28.25 3.78 -30.61
N THR A 511 28.02 3.13 -29.48
CA THR A 511 28.06 3.70 -28.13
C THR A 511 28.37 2.61 -27.10
N GLN A 512 28.71 1.40 -27.56
CA GLN A 512 29.46 0.41 -26.76
C GLN A 512 30.92 0.86 -26.51
N GLU A 513 31.30 2.06 -26.96
CA GLU A 513 32.54 2.76 -26.57
C GLU A 513 32.36 3.96 -25.62
N LEU A 514 31.13 4.38 -25.26
CA LEU A 514 30.93 5.58 -24.41
C LEU A 514 30.26 5.31 -23.05
N SER A 515 29.76 4.11 -22.78
CA SER A 515 29.44 3.66 -21.41
C SER A 515 30.58 2.86 -20.79
N ARG A 516 31.83 3.07 -21.23
CA ARG A 516 32.91 3.08 -20.26
C ARG A 516 32.61 4.24 -19.32
N LEU A 517 32.09 3.91 -18.14
CA LEU A 517 32.44 4.65 -16.95
C LEU A 517 32.25 6.18 -17.09
N VAL A 518 31.04 6.67 -16.82
CA VAL A 518 30.99 7.74 -15.82
C VAL A 518 31.28 7.08 -14.48
N ASP A 519 32.51 6.58 -14.35
CA ASP A 519 33.08 6.29 -13.07
C ASP A 519 33.07 7.62 -12.35
N VAL A 520 32.28 7.69 -11.29
CA VAL A 520 32.25 8.88 -10.45
C VAL A 520 33.62 9.05 -9.77
N ASP A 521 34.40 7.97 -9.62
CA ASP A 521 35.79 8.01 -9.15
C ASP A 521 36.74 8.68 -10.16
N ILE A 522 36.39 8.67 -11.46
CA ILE A 522 37.12 9.38 -12.51
C ILE A 522 36.57 10.81 -12.64
N VAL A 523 37.14 11.69 -11.82
CA VAL A 523 36.97 13.15 -11.94
C VAL A 523 37.91 13.68 -13.02
N PRO A 524 37.41 14.38 -14.06
CA PRO A 524 38.24 14.98 -15.10
C PRO A 524 39.34 15.89 -14.53
N SER A 525 40.50 15.95 -15.20
CA SER A 525 41.58 16.86 -14.84
C SER A 525 41.25 18.28 -15.33
N LYS A 526 40.41 18.98 -14.56
CA LYS A 526 40.06 20.40 -14.71
C LYS A 526 39.42 20.78 -16.05
N ILE A 527 38.12 21.06 -16.05
CA ILE A 527 37.42 21.53 -17.27
C ILE A 527 37.77 23.00 -17.52
N GLY A 528 38.33 23.30 -18.69
CA GLY A 528 38.82 24.63 -19.03
C GLY A 528 37.69 25.64 -19.31
N GLY A 529 37.76 26.82 -18.68
CA GLY A 529 36.98 28.01 -19.08
C GLY A 529 36.00 28.57 -18.05
N TYR A 530 35.66 27.83 -16.99
CA TYR A 530 34.77 28.28 -15.92
C TYR A 530 35.49 28.24 -14.58
N LYS A 531 35.55 29.39 -13.89
CA LYS A 531 36.19 29.52 -12.57
C LYS A 531 35.24 30.20 -11.60
N ARG A 532 35.16 29.68 -10.39
CA ARG A 532 34.45 30.30 -9.27
C ARG A 532 35.46 30.81 -8.24
N GLU A 533 36.26 31.80 -8.63
CA GLU A 533 37.41 32.27 -7.81
C GLU A 533 36.99 32.76 -6.41
N ASN A 534 35.74 33.25 -6.28
CA ASN A 534 35.16 33.71 -5.02
C ASN A 534 34.24 32.68 -4.34
N SER A 535 34.24 31.42 -4.77
CA SER A 535 33.48 30.34 -4.12
C SER A 535 34.29 29.60 -3.07
N TYR A 536 33.59 29.11 -2.04
CA TYR A 536 34.16 28.43 -0.89
C TYR A 536 33.39 27.15 -0.59
N ALA A 537 34.07 26.13 -0.09
CA ALA A 537 33.44 24.87 0.27
C ALA A 537 33.96 24.30 1.60
N VAL A 538 33.05 23.79 2.42
CA VAL A 538 33.36 23.00 3.62
C VAL A 538 32.71 21.63 3.45
N ILE A 539 33.54 20.60 3.35
CA ILE A 539 33.17 19.24 2.96
C ILE A 539 33.55 18.31 4.11
N VAL A 540 32.56 17.63 4.68
CA VAL A 540 32.71 16.84 5.90
C VAL A 540 32.35 15.39 5.62
N GLY A 541 33.19 14.45 6.03
CA GLY A 541 32.97 13.01 5.87
C GLY A 541 33.42 12.23 7.10
N ILE A 542 32.48 11.74 7.90
CA ILE A 542 32.77 11.01 9.14
C ILE A 542 32.44 9.54 8.95
N SER A 543 33.47 8.73 8.67
CA SER A 543 33.34 7.28 8.51
C SER A 543 33.58 6.51 9.81
N ARG A 544 34.41 7.08 10.69
CA ARG A 544 34.73 6.53 12.02
C ARG A 544 34.46 7.59 13.09
N TYR A 545 34.13 7.14 14.29
CA TYR A 545 33.86 7.99 15.44
C TYR A 545 34.86 7.69 16.56
N ARG A 546 35.15 8.69 17.39
CA ARG A 546 36.02 8.53 18.57
C ARG A 546 35.42 7.52 19.56
N ASP A 547 34.10 7.52 19.68
CA ASP A 547 33.38 6.54 20.49
C ASP A 547 33.08 5.31 19.63
N GLU A 548 33.73 4.20 19.93
CA GLU A 548 33.66 2.95 19.16
C GLU A 548 32.26 2.30 19.21
N ILE A 549 31.39 2.73 20.13
CA ILE A 549 30.00 2.27 20.20
C ILE A 549 29.16 2.77 19.02
N ILE A 550 29.58 3.88 18.39
CA ILE A 550 28.86 4.46 17.25
C ILE A 550 29.29 3.69 16.00
N PRO A 551 28.36 3.04 15.27
CA PRO A 551 28.70 2.30 14.06
C PRO A 551 29.34 3.22 13.02
N GLY A 552 30.41 2.77 12.37
CA GLY A 552 31.03 3.52 11.28
C GLY A 552 30.12 3.64 10.04
N VAL A 553 30.33 4.68 9.24
CA VAL A 553 29.67 4.88 7.93
C VAL A 553 30.69 4.59 6.83
N LYS A 554 30.47 3.55 6.02
CA LYS A 554 31.53 2.93 5.21
C LYS A 554 32.21 3.89 4.24
N TYR A 555 31.43 4.79 3.61
CA TYR A 555 31.90 5.56 2.46
C TYR A 555 31.99 7.07 2.70
N ALA A 556 31.53 7.59 3.85
CA ALA A 556 31.46 9.03 4.11
C ALA A 556 32.78 9.80 3.91
N GLU A 557 33.93 9.27 4.33
CA GLU A 557 35.25 9.87 4.09
C GLU A 557 35.60 9.89 2.59
N ALA A 558 35.38 8.78 1.88
CA ALA A 558 35.65 8.68 0.45
C ALA A 558 34.75 9.63 -0.36
N ASP A 559 33.46 9.66 -0.02
CA ASP A 559 32.44 10.54 -0.58
C ASP A 559 32.83 12.01 -0.44
N ALA A 560 33.27 12.43 0.76
CA ALA A 560 33.75 13.78 1.01
C ALA A 560 34.97 14.14 0.15
N GLN A 561 35.94 13.23 0.00
CA GLN A 561 37.10 13.45 -0.87
C GLN A 561 36.70 13.60 -2.33
N MET A 562 35.72 12.80 -2.78
CA MET A 562 35.22 12.83 -4.15
C MET A 562 34.45 14.11 -4.47
N ILE A 563 33.56 14.55 -3.59
CA ILE A 563 32.86 15.84 -3.74
C ILE A 563 33.85 17.01 -3.77
N ALA A 564 34.86 17.00 -2.90
CA ALA A 564 35.89 18.05 -2.89
C ALA A 564 36.67 18.11 -4.22
N LYS A 565 37.10 16.94 -4.73
CA LYS A 565 37.80 16.83 -6.01
C LYS A 565 36.92 17.29 -7.17
N TYR A 566 35.62 16.98 -7.12
CA TYR A 566 34.66 17.38 -8.11
C TYR A 566 34.45 18.90 -8.12
N LEU A 567 34.26 19.53 -6.96
CA LEU A 567 34.13 20.99 -6.85
C LEU A 567 35.40 21.72 -7.31
N GLU A 568 36.58 21.15 -7.06
CA GLU A 568 37.85 21.70 -7.54
C GLU A 568 37.98 21.64 -9.07
N ASN A 569 37.82 20.45 -9.63
CA ASN A 569 38.16 20.17 -11.02
C ASN A 569 37.03 20.51 -12.00
N VAL A 570 35.78 20.29 -11.59
CA VAL A 570 34.62 20.48 -12.46
C VAL A 570 33.84 21.73 -12.05
N GLY A 571 33.59 21.92 -10.76
CA GLY A 571 32.91 23.10 -10.23
C GLY A 571 33.72 24.40 -10.32
N GLY A 572 35.04 24.31 -10.56
CA GLY A 572 35.93 25.47 -10.73
C GLY A 572 36.23 26.22 -9.43
N VAL A 573 36.01 25.61 -8.27
CA VAL A 573 36.31 26.20 -6.95
C VAL A 573 37.81 26.08 -6.67
N PRO A 574 38.52 27.17 -6.28
CA PRO A 574 39.95 27.07 -5.98
C PRO A 574 40.23 26.10 -4.84
N LYS A 575 41.22 25.21 -5.01
CA LYS A 575 41.62 24.22 -3.99
C LYS A 575 41.83 24.83 -2.60
N GLN A 576 42.45 26.01 -2.51
CA GLN A 576 42.68 26.72 -1.26
C GLN A 576 41.39 27.15 -0.54
N ASN A 577 40.28 27.29 -1.28
CA ASN A 577 38.95 27.64 -0.79
C ASN A 577 38.09 26.40 -0.47
N ILE A 578 38.62 25.20 -0.63
CA ILE A 578 37.96 23.95 -0.22
C ILE A 578 38.59 23.47 1.09
N LYS A 579 37.76 23.14 2.07
CA LYS A 579 38.16 22.56 3.35
C LYS A 579 37.50 21.20 3.51
N VAL A 580 38.33 20.16 3.61
CA VAL A 580 37.89 18.78 3.76
C VAL A 580 38.18 18.32 5.17
N LEU A 581 37.13 17.96 5.90
CA LEU A 581 37.17 17.55 7.30
C LEU A 581 36.71 16.09 7.38
N THR A 582 37.66 15.16 7.45
CA THR A 582 37.35 13.74 7.59
C THR A 582 37.74 13.24 8.97
N ASN A 583 36.88 12.40 9.55
CA ASN A 583 37.12 11.70 10.81
C ASN A 583 37.73 12.62 11.89
N GLU A 584 38.94 12.36 12.37
CA GLU A 584 39.60 13.12 13.43
C GLU A 584 39.73 14.64 13.20
N LYS A 585 39.54 15.12 11.96
CA LYS A 585 39.53 16.55 11.60
C LYS A 585 38.13 17.16 11.49
N GLY A 586 37.09 16.36 11.72
CA GLY A 586 35.69 16.76 11.74
C GLY A 586 35.12 16.75 13.15
N THR A 587 35.83 17.34 14.11
CA THR A 587 35.35 17.50 15.48
C THR A 587 34.30 18.61 15.59
N LEU A 588 33.57 18.66 16.71
CA LEU A 588 32.63 19.75 17.00
C LEU A 588 33.32 21.13 16.94
N GLY A 589 34.56 21.20 17.42
CA GLY A 589 35.39 22.40 17.39
C GLY A 589 35.79 22.80 15.97
N ASP A 590 36.13 21.83 15.13
CA ASP A 590 36.44 22.07 13.72
C ASP A 590 35.22 22.61 12.98
N LEU A 591 34.06 21.95 13.10
CA LEU A 591 32.82 22.40 12.45
C LEU A 591 32.48 23.84 12.86
N SER A 592 32.56 24.14 14.16
CA SER A 592 32.33 25.51 14.67
C SER A 592 33.34 26.50 14.06
N SER A 593 34.62 26.16 14.05
CA SER A 593 35.68 27.02 13.51
C SER A 593 35.48 27.33 12.01
N TYR A 594 35.05 26.33 11.23
CA TYR A 594 34.86 26.53 9.80
C TYR A 594 33.57 27.28 9.45
N PHE A 595 32.45 26.93 10.07
CA PHE A 595 31.16 27.58 9.81
C PHE A 595 31.06 28.99 10.40
N GLU A 596 31.65 29.24 11.57
CA GLU A 596 31.44 30.48 12.33
C GLU A 596 32.64 31.42 12.31
N GLU A 597 33.82 30.98 11.89
CA GLU A 597 34.99 31.86 11.77
C GLU A 597 35.61 31.88 10.38
N TRP A 598 35.91 30.72 9.80
CA TRP A 598 36.66 30.65 8.55
C TRP A 598 35.86 31.20 7.37
N LEU A 599 34.59 30.79 7.23
CA LEU A 599 33.68 31.29 6.19
C LEU A 599 33.38 32.79 6.36
N PRO A 600 32.94 33.30 7.54
CA PRO A 600 32.65 34.73 7.71
C PRO A 600 33.83 35.66 7.42
N LYS A 601 35.07 35.23 7.69
CA LYS A 601 36.29 36.02 7.41
C LYS A 601 36.65 36.11 5.91
N ARG A 602 36.03 35.30 5.04
CA ARG A 602 36.46 35.12 3.63
C ARG A 602 35.36 35.34 2.60
N VAL A 603 34.13 34.94 2.91
CA VAL A 603 32.99 35.01 2.00
C VAL A 603 32.59 36.46 1.75
N LYS A 604 32.33 36.80 0.47
CA LYS A 604 31.91 38.14 0.01
C LYS A 604 30.54 38.08 -0.67
N LYS A 605 30.03 39.22 -1.15
CA LYS A 605 28.67 39.33 -1.71
C LYS A 605 28.45 38.49 -2.98
N ASP A 606 29.49 38.31 -3.78
CA ASP A 606 29.52 37.55 -5.03
C ASP A 606 30.02 36.11 -4.84
N SER A 607 30.17 35.66 -3.59
CA SER A 607 30.58 34.30 -3.27
C SER A 607 29.41 33.33 -3.34
N ASN A 608 29.65 32.15 -3.91
CA ASN A 608 28.80 30.97 -3.70
C ASN A 608 29.46 30.03 -2.68
N VAL A 609 28.68 29.51 -1.74
CA VAL A 609 29.18 28.64 -0.66
C VAL A 609 28.57 27.25 -0.79
N PHE A 610 29.40 26.21 -0.75
CA PHE A 610 28.99 24.81 -0.81
C PHE A 610 29.32 24.09 0.50
N ILE A 611 28.31 23.52 1.15
CA ILE A 611 28.46 22.69 2.33
C ILE A 611 28.11 21.27 1.95
N TYR A 612 28.94 20.30 2.31
CA TYR A 612 28.63 18.88 2.18
C TYR A 612 28.91 18.18 3.50
N TYR A 613 28.00 17.31 3.92
CA TYR A 613 28.20 16.45 5.09
C TYR A 613 27.76 15.02 4.78
N ALA A 614 28.63 14.04 5.04
CA ALA A 614 28.30 12.63 5.10
C ALA A 614 28.65 12.04 6.47
N GLY A 615 27.72 11.28 7.06
CA GLY A 615 27.86 10.68 8.38
C GLY A 615 26.52 10.48 9.08
N HIS A 616 26.53 10.14 10.36
CA HIS A 616 25.32 10.05 11.18
C HIS A 616 24.69 11.42 11.44
N GLY A 617 23.36 11.47 11.33
CA GLY A 617 22.55 12.53 11.91
C GLY A 617 21.90 12.06 13.20
N SER A 618 21.68 12.98 14.15
CA SER A 618 20.98 12.70 15.39
C SER A 618 19.74 13.60 15.49
N PRO A 619 18.52 13.04 15.46
CA PRO A 619 17.31 13.82 15.69
C PRO A 619 17.13 14.03 17.19
N ASP A 620 16.88 15.27 17.61
CA ASP A 620 16.25 15.51 18.89
C ASP A 620 14.75 15.51 18.63
N THR A 621 13.97 14.79 19.46
CA THR A 621 12.49 14.69 19.39
C THR A 621 11.75 15.59 20.41
N GLU A 622 12.49 16.29 21.27
CA GLU A 622 11.97 17.25 22.24
C GLU A 622 12.01 18.73 21.79
N ASN A 623 13.07 19.19 21.10
CA ASN A 623 13.35 20.64 20.86
C ASN A 623 13.15 21.21 19.43
N ASN A 624 12.41 20.51 18.61
CA ASN A 624 12.28 20.64 17.15
C ASN A 624 13.60 20.75 16.35
N GLU A 625 14.65 20.01 16.71
CA GLU A 625 16.02 20.18 16.20
C GLU A 625 16.63 18.87 15.67
N ALA A 626 17.60 18.96 14.76
CA ALA A 626 18.46 17.84 14.40
C ALA A 626 19.93 18.27 14.36
N TYR A 627 20.81 17.29 14.50
CA TYR A 627 22.23 17.53 14.71
C TYR A 627 23.07 16.69 13.75
N LEU A 628 24.21 17.26 13.35
CA LEU A 628 25.30 16.51 12.77
C LEU A 628 26.08 15.83 13.89
N VAL A 629 26.49 14.58 13.69
CA VAL A 629 27.37 13.86 14.63
C VAL A 629 28.82 14.07 14.17
N PRO A 630 29.63 14.92 14.85
CA PRO A 630 31.05 15.05 14.55
C PRO A 630 31.83 13.82 15.02
N TYR A 631 33.11 13.73 14.66
CA TYR A 631 33.98 12.62 15.05
C TYR A 631 34.05 12.39 16.57
N ASP A 632 34.10 13.47 17.35
CA ASP A 632 34.09 13.45 18.81
C ASP A 632 32.69 13.59 19.42
N GLY A 633 31.66 13.47 18.59
CA GLY A 633 30.25 13.51 18.97
C GLY A 633 29.74 12.17 19.49
N HIS A 634 28.59 12.21 20.16
CA HIS A 634 27.86 11.02 20.56
C HIS A 634 26.37 11.33 20.61
N PRO A 635 25.48 10.53 19.97
CA PRO A 635 24.05 10.83 19.84
C PRO A 635 23.33 11.14 21.17
N ASP A 636 23.72 10.46 22.25
CA ASP A 636 23.12 10.66 23.58
C ASP A 636 23.58 11.93 24.31
N PHE A 637 24.65 12.60 23.84
CA PHE A 637 25.22 13.78 24.50
C PHE A 637 25.07 15.00 23.59
N LYS A 638 23.91 15.68 23.65
CA LYS A 638 23.59 16.85 22.82
C LYS A 638 24.67 17.94 22.80
N SER A 639 25.39 18.15 23.92
CA SER A 639 26.50 19.12 24.01
C SER A 639 27.71 18.79 23.13
N ARG A 640 27.83 17.55 22.65
CA ARG A 640 28.88 17.05 21.76
C ARG A 640 28.42 16.96 20.30
N LEU A 641 27.21 17.43 19.98
CA LEU A 641 26.64 17.39 18.64
C LEU A 641 26.58 18.80 18.04
N TYR A 642 26.61 18.92 16.70
CA TYR A 642 26.51 20.22 16.02
C TYR A 642 25.06 20.48 15.55
N PRO A 643 24.33 21.45 16.12
CA PRO A 643 22.93 21.70 15.75
C PRO A 643 22.79 22.22 14.31
N LEU A 644 21.85 21.68 13.53
CA LEU A 644 21.59 22.14 12.17
C LEU A 644 21.06 23.58 12.14
N LYS A 645 20.20 23.98 13.09
CA LYS A 645 19.75 25.37 13.21
C LYS A 645 20.92 26.33 13.40
N ARG A 646 21.89 25.97 14.26
CA ARG A 646 23.13 26.75 14.46
C ARG A 646 23.91 26.90 13.17
N MET A 647 24.03 25.81 12.38
CA MET A 647 24.64 25.84 11.06
C MET A 647 23.92 26.82 10.13
N TYR A 648 22.60 26.68 9.96
CA TYR A 648 21.83 27.52 9.04
C TYR A 648 21.87 28.99 9.45
N GLU A 649 21.80 29.30 10.74
CA GLU A 649 21.94 30.66 11.26
C GLU A 649 23.31 31.28 10.95
N ALA A 650 24.39 30.50 11.09
CA ALA A 650 25.74 30.94 10.72
C ALA A 650 25.87 31.18 9.22
N LEU A 651 25.36 30.26 8.40
CA LEU A 651 25.43 30.33 6.94
C LEU A 651 24.58 31.49 6.37
N ASN A 652 23.40 31.73 6.92
CA ASN A 652 22.52 32.81 6.47
C ASN A 652 23.10 34.21 6.75
N LYS A 653 23.96 34.35 7.77
CA LYS A 653 24.67 35.60 8.09
C LYS A 653 25.82 35.93 7.11
N LEU A 654 26.29 34.94 6.35
CA LEU A 654 27.35 35.18 5.36
C LEU A 654 26.87 36.20 4.32
N PRO A 655 27.72 37.05 3.74
CA PRO A 655 27.30 37.97 2.70
C PRO A 655 27.04 37.30 1.34
N ALA A 656 27.31 35.99 1.20
CA ALA A 656 27.21 35.18 -0.01
C ALA A 656 25.98 35.46 -0.89
N GLU A 657 26.14 35.31 -2.20
CA GLU A 657 25.05 35.35 -3.17
C GLU A 657 24.10 34.18 -2.90
N GLN A 658 24.65 32.97 -2.80
CA GLN A 658 23.91 31.74 -2.50
C GLN A 658 24.72 30.76 -1.65
N VAL A 659 24.00 29.95 -0.88
CA VAL A 659 24.57 28.85 -0.08
C VAL A 659 23.81 27.56 -0.41
N VAL A 660 24.55 26.52 -0.83
CA VAL A 660 24.00 25.18 -1.06
C VAL A 660 24.53 24.23 0.00
N VAL A 661 23.64 23.54 0.69
CA VAL A 661 23.97 22.53 1.69
C VAL A 661 23.52 21.17 1.18
N MET A 662 24.43 20.22 1.10
CA MET A 662 24.20 18.84 0.67
C MET A 662 24.43 17.91 1.85
N LEU A 663 23.40 17.21 2.31
CA LEU A 663 23.43 16.40 3.51
C LEU A 663 23.18 14.92 3.18
N ASP A 664 24.24 14.13 3.15
CA ASP A 664 24.20 12.67 3.11
C ASP A 664 24.23 12.07 4.52
N SER A 665 23.17 12.37 5.28
CA SER A 665 22.99 11.82 6.62
C SER A 665 21.54 11.42 6.86
N CYS A 666 21.35 10.46 7.76
CA CYS A 666 20.02 10.12 8.24
C CYS A 666 19.39 11.35 8.90
N PHE A 667 18.08 11.58 8.68
CA PHE A 667 17.32 12.69 9.27
C PHE A 667 17.70 14.10 8.79
N SER A 668 18.45 14.22 7.69
CA SER A 668 18.89 15.51 7.13
C SER A 668 17.80 16.35 6.46
N GLY A 669 16.65 15.74 6.10
CA GLY A 669 15.53 16.38 5.39
C GLY A 669 14.19 16.28 6.13
N ALA A 670 14.20 16.38 7.46
CA ALA A 670 13.04 16.04 8.30
C ALA A 670 11.82 16.98 8.12
N GLY A 671 10.91 16.60 7.22
CA GLY A 671 9.46 16.77 7.35
C GLY A 671 8.81 15.42 7.73
N ASP A 672 8.13 15.41 8.86
CA ASP A 672 7.32 14.36 9.50
C ASP A 672 7.80 12.89 9.61
N ARG A 673 7.86 12.48 10.88
CA ARG A 673 8.02 11.16 11.55
C ARG A 673 9.38 10.49 11.44
N SER A 674 9.95 10.06 12.58
CA SER A 674 11.27 9.41 12.78
C SER A 674 11.12 8.08 13.54
N VAL A 675 12.09 7.17 13.41
CA VAL A 675 12.19 5.87 14.12
C VAL A 675 13.42 5.90 15.02
N THR A 676 13.23 6.18 16.31
CA THR A 676 13.93 5.52 17.43
C THR A 676 13.04 5.54 18.68
N LYS A 677 12.77 4.33 19.22
CA LYS A 677 11.83 3.95 20.29
C LYS A 677 10.33 4.21 20.03
N GLN A 678 9.54 3.16 20.27
CA GLN A 678 8.08 3.19 20.30
C GLN A 678 7.62 4.28 21.29
N GLY A 679 6.98 5.34 20.77
CA GLY A 679 6.41 6.42 21.58
C GLY A 679 7.13 7.78 21.53
N SER A 680 8.28 7.91 20.86
CA SER A 680 8.94 9.20 20.68
C SER A 680 8.19 10.05 19.65
N ARG A 681 7.74 11.25 20.04
CA ARG A 681 7.09 12.20 19.13
C ARG A 681 8.12 12.73 18.14
N PRO A 682 7.89 12.65 16.84
CA PRO A 682 8.87 13.15 15.88
C PRO A 682 8.86 14.66 15.78
N ILE A 683 10.02 15.17 15.44
CA ILE A 683 10.32 16.58 15.33
C ILE A 683 10.31 17.03 13.87
N SER A 684 9.73 18.19 13.61
CA SER A 684 9.92 18.93 12.39
C SER A 684 11.25 19.70 12.48
N ILE A 685 12.21 19.43 11.61
CA ILE A 685 13.04 20.56 11.17
C ILE A 685 12.10 21.33 10.28
N SER A 686 11.38 22.25 10.89
CA SER A 686 10.29 22.90 10.21
C SER A 686 10.82 23.54 8.93
N ILE A 687 10.11 23.28 7.84
CA ILE A 687 9.99 24.19 6.69
C ILE A 687 9.67 25.63 7.19
N GLU A 688 9.21 25.77 8.44
CA GLU A 688 9.08 27.02 9.19
C GLU A 688 10.37 27.58 9.81
N ASN A 689 11.57 27.03 9.54
CA ASN A 689 12.82 27.66 9.99
C ASN A 689 12.91 29.02 9.30
N PRO A 690 12.73 30.15 10.02
CA PRO A 690 12.64 31.46 9.39
C PRO A 690 13.92 31.82 8.63
N VAL A 691 15.03 31.17 8.99
CA VAL A 691 16.34 31.32 8.35
C VAL A 691 16.33 30.77 6.93
N LEU A 692 15.63 29.66 6.66
CA LEU A 692 15.54 29.04 5.32
C LEU A 692 14.49 29.73 4.44
N ALA A 693 13.48 30.36 5.04
CA ALA A 693 12.46 31.13 4.31
C ALA A 693 13.02 32.35 3.55
N GLY A 694 14.23 32.81 3.90
CA GLY A 694 14.92 33.89 3.19
C GLY A 694 15.49 33.51 1.81
N GLY A 695 15.38 32.24 1.37
CA GLY A 695 15.74 31.78 0.02
C GLY A 695 17.25 31.73 -0.30
N LYS A 696 18.11 32.26 0.58
CA LYS A 696 19.57 32.32 0.41
C LYS A 696 20.28 30.98 0.64
N VAL A 697 19.75 30.16 1.55
CA VAL A 697 20.29 28.84 1.89
C VAL A 697 19.36 27.78 1.32
N SER A 698 19.86 27.00 0.36
CA SER A 698 19.16 25.84 -0.20
C SER A 698 19.77 24.56 0.37
N VAL A 699 18.92 23.62 0.81
CA VAL A 699 19.38 22.35 1.41
C VAL A 699 18.88 21.16 0.59
N LEU A 700 19.81 20.40 0.02
CA LEU A 700 19.58 19.07 -0.55
C LEU A 700 19.88 18.01 0.51
N ALA A 701 18.86 17.34 1.00
CA ALA A 701 18.99 16.29 2.00
C ALA A 701 18.74 14.91 1.40
N ALA A 702 19.50 13.90 1.85
CA ALA A 702 19.45 12.55 1.30
C ALA A 702 18.19 11.75 1.65
N SER A 703 17.49 12.14 2.72
CA SER A 703 16.36 11.38 3.26
C SER A 703 15.31 12.29 3.93
N THR A 704 14.04 11.91 3.82
CA THR A 704 12.90 12.52 4.53
C THR A 704 12.54 11.74 5.80
N GLY A 705 11.95 12.40 6.79
CA GLY A 705 11.25 11.72 7.89
C GLY A 705 12.09 10.65 8.60
N THR A 706 11.63 9.39 8.55
CA THR A 706 12.23 8.23 9.25
C THR A 706 13.27 7.53 8.40
N GLN A 707 13.47 7.97 7.16
CA GLN A 707 14.23 7.22 6.17
C GLN A 707 15.72 7.22 6.52
N ILE A 708 16.38 6.14 6.14
CA ILE A 708 17.80 5.92 6.39
C ILE A 708 18.55 6.27 5.10
N SER A 709 19.56 7.14 5.18
CA SER A 709 20.49 7.28 4.06
C SER A 709 21.32 6.01 3.94
N SER A 710 21.33 5.39 2.77
CA SER A 710 21.89 4.06 2.55
C SER A 710 23.26 4.10 1.90
N ASP A 711 24.17 3.27 2.40
CA ASP A 711 25.39 2.88 1.67
C ASP A 711 25.00 2.08 0.41
N TYR A 712 25.71 2.31 -0.70
CA TYR A 712 25.53 1.59 -1.96
C TYR A 712 26.80 0.80 -2.31
N ASP A 713 26.95 -0.36 -1.66
CA ASP A 713 28.18 -1.18 -1.69
C ASP A 713 28.65 -1.53 -3.11
N LYS A 714 27.74 -1.65 -4.08
CA LYS A 714 28.03 -1.95 -5.50
C LYS A 714 28.95 -0.91 -6.15
N VAL A 715 28.86 0.34 -5.72
CA VAL A 715 29.63 1.48 -6.26
C VAL A 715 30.51 2.16 -5.21
N LYS A 716 30.55 1.64 -3.98
CA LYS A 716 31.40 2.13 -2.88
C LYS A 716 31.18 3.61 -2.49
N HIS A 717 29.94 4.06 -2.57
CA HIS A 717 29.51 5.41 -2.16
C HIS A 717 28.21 5.33 -1.35
N GLY A 718 27.85 6.41 -0.64
CA GLY A 718 26.46 6.64 -0.24
C GLY A 718 25.55 6.71 -1.47
N LEU A 719 24.36 6.12 -1.41
CA LEU A 719 23.42 6.07 -2.54
C LEU A 719 23.07 7.47 -3.06
N PHE A 720 22.81 8.39 -2.13
CA PHE A 720 22.55 9.79 -2.46
C PHE A 720 23.77 10.43 -3.12
N THR A 721 24.95 10.24 -2.55
CA THR A 721 26.20 10.81 -3.08
C THR A 721 26.57 10.29 -4.45
N TYR A 722 26.34 9.01 -4.72
CA TYR A 722 26.54 8.42 -6.04
C TYR A 722 25.73 9.15 -7.11
N TYR A 723 24.42 9.32 -6.88
CA TYR A 723 23.56 10.02 -7.83
C TYR A 723 23.82 11.54 -7.84
N LEU A 724 24.22 12.13 -6.72
CA LEU A 724 24.66 13.52 -6.67
C LEU A 724 25.84 13.77 -7.61
N LEU A 725 26.87 12.91 -7.55
CA LEU A 725 28.04 13.00 -8.42
C LEU A 725 27.70 12.78 -9.90
N LYS A 726 26.81 11.83 -10.23
CA LYS A 726 26.35 11.62 -11.62
C LYS A 726 25.56 12.82 -12.16
N GLY A 727 24.62 13.32 -11.36
CA GLY A 727 23.81 14.48 -11.71
C GLY A 727 24.70 15.70 -11.94
N MET A 728 25.62 15.98 -11.02
CA MET A 728 26.63 17.02 -11.19
C MET A 728 27.49 16.76 -12.44
N LYS A 729 27.88 15.52 -12.77
CA LYS A 729 28.65 15.22 -14.00
C LYS A 729 27.92 15.49 -15.31
N GLY A 730 26.65 15.92 -15.25
CA GLY A 730 25.87 16.36 -16.40
C GLY A 730 24.68 15.46 -16.69
N GLU A 731 24.49 14.35 -15.95
CA GLU A 731 23.31 13.50 -16.15
C GLU A 731 22.01 14.20 -15.71
N ALA A 732 22.11 15.24 -14.89
CA ALA A 732 20.98 16.07 -14.51
C ALA A 732 20.73 17.26 -15.47
N ASP A 733 21.58 17.49 -16.48
CA ASP A 733 21.38 18.56 -17.47
C ASP A 733 20.26 18.15 -18.44
N SER A 734 19.04 18.54 -18.10
CA SER A 734 17.83 18.04 -18.76
C SER A 734 17.53 18.80 -20.05
N ASP A 735 17.89 20.09 -20.10
CA ASP A 735 17.70 20.96 -21.26
C ASP A 735 18.91 20.98 -22.21
N LYS A 736 20.01 20.29 -21.84
CA LYS A 736 21.26 20.15 -22.61
C LYS A 736 21.92 21.49 -22.90
N ASN A 737 21.74 22.46 -21.99
CA ASN A 737 22.36 23.78 -22.08
C ASN A 737 23.80 23.78 -21.51
N ASN A 738 24.33 22.61 -21.15
CA ASN A 738 25.62 22.39 -20.53
C ASN A 738 25.73 22.92 -19.09
N VAL A 739 24.59 23.16 -18.44
CA VAL A 739 24.46 23.71 -17.10
C VAL A 739 23.48 22.88 -16.30
N VAL A 740 23.96 22.33 -15.19
CA VAL A 740 23.07 21.65 -14.25
C VAL A 740 22.53 22.69 -13.28
N ALA A 741 21.25 23.05 -13.38
CA ALA A 741 20.61 23.89 -12.37
C ALA A 741 20.32 23.09 -11.08
N LEU A 742 20.22 23.77 -9.94
CA LEU A 742 19.87 23.12 -8.66
C LEU A 742 18.52 22.40 -8.70
N GLY A 743 17.54 22.95 -9.43
CA GLY A 743 16.25 22.31 -9.66
C GLY A 743 16.36 21.01 -10.44
N GLU A 744 17.12 21.00 -11.53
CA GLU A 744 17.32 19.80 -12.34
C GLU A 744 18.11 18.73 -11.59
N LEU A 745 19.12 19.14 -10.82
CA LEU A 745 19.85 18.23 -9.95
C LEU A 745 18.92 17.58 -8.92
N TYR A 746 18.00 18.34 -8.33
CA TYR A 746 17.01 17.81 -7.41
C TYR A 746 16.05 16.83 -8.10
N ASP A 747 15.51 17.18 -9.27
CA ASP A 747 14.59 16.31 -10.01
C ASP A 747 15.27 14.98 -10.40
N TYR A 748 16.52 15.05 -10.86
CA TYR A 748 17.36 13.87 -11.13
C TYR A 748 17.55 13.00 -9.89
N LEU A 749 17.86 13.60 -8.73
CA LEU A 749 18.02 12.88 -7.46
C LEU A 749 16.69 12.25 -7.01
N LYS A 750 15.59 12.99 -7.12
CA LYS A 750 14.23 12.57 -6.73
C LYS A 750 13.73 11.41 -7.58
N GLU A 751 14.18 11.27 -8.82
CA GLU A 751 13.87 10.11 -9.65
C GLU A 751 14.77 8.90 -9.33
N ASN A 752 16.08 9.10 -9.30
CA ASN A 752 17.04 7.99 -9.33
C ASN A 752 17.33 7.38 -7.96
N VAL A 753 17.38 8.19 -6.89
CA VAL A 753 17.67 7.71 -5.53
C VAL A 753 16.54 6.81 -5.02
N PRO A 754 15.24 7.20 -5.04
CA PRO A 754 14.17 6.32 -4.56
C PRO A 754 14.01 5.05 -5.39
N ARG A 755 14.17 5.17 -6.72
CA ARG A 755 14.10 4.01 -7.64
C ARG A 755 15.16 2.97 -7.28
N THR A 756 16.40 3.40 -7.08
CA THR A 756 17.51 2.48 -6.77
C THR A 756 17.42 1.95 -5.35
N ALA A 757 17.05 2.79 -4.38
CA ALA A 757 16.82 2.37 -2.99
C ALA A 757 15.75 1.27 -2.92
N SER A 758 14.63 1.44 -3.64
CA SER A 758 13.53 0.49 -3.64
C SER A 758 13.88 -0.80 -4.38
N ILE A 759 14.46 -0.70 -5.58
CA ILE A 759 14.72 -1.87 -6.46
C ILE A 759 15.93 -2.66 -5.99
N GLU A 760 17.05 -1.99 -5.71
CA GLU A 760 18.33 -2.65 -5.46
C GLU A 760 18.62 -2.85 -3.96
N LEU A 761 18.11 -1.98 -3.08
CA LEU A 761 18.40 -2.03 -1.64
C LEU A 761 17.20 -2.44 -0.78
N ASN A 762 16.01 -2.57 -1.37
CA ASN A 762 14.75 -2.86 -0.67
C ASN A 762 14.52 -1.92 0.54
N ARG A 763 14.75 -0.62 0.34
CA ARG A 763 14.62 0.44 1.36
C ARG A 763 13.97 1.69 0.79
N ASP A 764 13.41 2.51 1.69
CA ASP A 764 12.92 3.84 1.37
C ASP A 764 14.01 4.89 1.61
N GLN A 765 14.31 5.68 0.58
CA GLN A 765 15.17 6.85 0.67
C GLN A 765 14.71 7.89 -0.34
N THR A 766 14.24 9.05 0.15
CA THR A 766 13.67 10.11 -0.67
C THR A 766 14.42 11.42 -0.41
N PRO A 767 15.11 11.97 -1.42
CA PRO A 767 15.76 13.26 -1.28
C PRO A 767 14.78 14.43 -1.13
N VAL A 768 15.23 15.49 -0.46
CA VAL A 768 14.46 16.74 -0.22
C VAL A 768 15.26 17.95 -0.66
N LEU A 769 14.57 18.94 -1.20
CA LEU A 769 15.09 20.30 -1.36
C LEU A 769 14.33 21.23 -0.39
N LEU A 770 15.06 22.01 0.42
CA LEU A 770 14.49 22.99 1.34
C LEU A 770 14.94 24.41 1.00
N PRO A 771 14.06 25.43 1.12
CA PRO A 771 12.64 25.33 1.49
C PRO A 771 11.76 24.65 0.41
N ASP A 772 10.60 24.12 0.81
CA ASP A 772 9.64 23.46 -0.10
C ASP A 772 8.95 24.51 -0.99
N LEU A 773 9.36 24.60 -2.25
CA LEU A 773 8.93 25.65 -3.16
C LEU A 773 7.72 25.16 -3.96
N ALA A 774 6.52 25.49 -3.47
CA ALA A 774 5.29 25.43 -4.25
C ALA A 774 5.25 26.60 -5.25
N GLY A 775 5.79 26.38 -6.45
CA GLY A 775 5.65 27.28 -7.60
C GLY A 775 7.00 27.72 -8.20
N ASP A 776 7.13 27.49 -9.51
CA ASP A 776 7.84 28.17 -10.62
C ASP A 776 9.20 28.86 -10.40
N GLY A 777 9.75 28.86 -9.20
CA GLY A 777 10.96 29.56 -8.79
C GLY A 777 12.06 28.59 -8.41
N HIS A 778 12.48 27.73 -9.35
CA HIS A 778 13.77 27.07 -9.19
C HIS A 778 14.84 28.17 -9.16
N GLY A 779 15.59 28.29 -8.06
CA GLY A 779 16.70 29.24 -8.00
C GLY A 779 17.65 29.00 -9.18
N ASN A 780 18.01 30.07 -9.91
CA ASN A 780 18.93 30.06 -11.05
C ASN A 780 20.40 29.76 -10.65
N LEU A 781 20.64 28.86 -9.69
CA LEU A 781 21.99 28.43 -9.39
C LEU A 781 22.43 27.38 -10.39
N GLU A 782 23.26 27.82 -11.31
CA GLU A 782 24.02 26.96 -12.21
C GLU A 782 25.11 26.25 -11.40
N ILE A 783 25.08 24.92 -11.33
CA ILE A 783 26.07 24.09 -10.61
C ILE A 783 27.25 23.79 -11.52
N ASN A 784 27.00 23.56 -12.80
CA ASN A 784 28.04 23.32 -13.82
C ASN A 784 27.92 24.27 -15.01
N ARG A 785 29.03 24.46 -15.73
CA ARG A 785 29.07 24.98 -17.10
C ARG A 785 30.09 24.13 -17.86
N VAL A 786 29.63 23.07 -18.52
CA VAL A 786 30.50 22.16 -19.29
C VAL A 786 30.45 22.56 -20.76
N LYS A 787 31.34 23.44 -21.22
CA LYS A 787 31.40 23.71 -22.67
C LYS A 787 31.65 22.46 -23.50
#